data_AF-G7WQL2-F1
#
_entry.id   AF-G7WQL2-F1
#
_cell.length_a   1.000
_cell.length_b   1.000
_cell.length_c   1.000
_cell.angle_alpha   90.00
_cell.angle_beta   90.00
_cell.angle_gamma   90.00
#
_symmetry.space_group_name_H-M   'P 1'
#
loop_
_entity.id
_entity.type
_entity.pdbx_description
1 polymer ?
#
loop_
_entity_poly.entity_id
_entity_poly.type
_entity_poly.pdbx_seq_one_letter_code
_entity_poly.pdbx_strand_id
1 'polypeptide(L)'
;MSFLIDPPLLFISGILIYFLGRRLGWNRHAKIVVGVGLLLVFIIFSSLLYADVFRAVFPLFPEATGSAFMLHSSWTKVTREMVPTAAVVILFLLYPLWLFAGYAGVLLLTKRRWVTKELLSREDVRSRRPQVPSVYSVVRDPDPRRAVREAVAALGGMEQFVGSGDRVLIKVNICGGVPEVKGTFTSPEVVGEVVDMVRGAGGEAVICDADMIWNKFWTVAAASGWAAWAEEKGVPLVNLSETRIVGFDFGEGSAIGVDHVSRDLVEADVIISIPTMKTHLLTGVTLGMKNMYGTFPEVDKARYHKMKIEEVIYEVNRAFTPNLVIVDGSIGNEAIGPLSSRPIDFQTIIASNDVVCADSIASQMMGYDPSEVVHLSLAAERGLGDASKRFDLASLPYRHASGKDGSWDRPEAKVKDFYNWGIELLLKFPGWTTLFNVGADFFLYDMARLPVFRYLTPGLLKLLNDSVYLVLRGQGDTEADRSRRRINVFLLLLLAEAAIIGFFLDGYLMSSFLFNLNFLVAIAVAILAAARMKTRHLLALILSTAAVMIVVERILTSSGIVDYKGSLGPTLFVVSGWTLLMVAIYGISDLFRLWFERLHLFDRLDRWRPLPFAAAAAVFATFFYLEGYFPLAGGDVLGLYAALILLGLLTSLRATIAWNAALVVVSVALGGYMELLGHSGGLWSYSLTEGLPIFMTIATAINAAAVYAVASIAGVDLSRSTAGKAEDPSSGRAGSGRRRAPPPAF
;
A
#
# COMPACT_ATOMS: atom_id res chain seq x y z
N MET A 1 4.49 -26.60 -35.48
CA MET A 1 3.85 -26.13 -34.25
C MET A 1 3.07 -27.27 -33.61
N SER A 2 3.27 -27.55 -32.33
CA SER A 2 2.57 -28.60 -31.57
C SER A 2 2.75 -28.41 -30.06
N PHE A 3 1.95 -29.10 -29.23
CA PHE A 3 2.08 -29.00 -27.77
C PHE A 3 3.42 -29.51 -27.21
N LEU A 4 4.20 -30.27 -27.98
CA LEU A 4 5.55 -30.71 -27.61
C LEU A 4 6.66 -29.83 -28.21
N ILE A 5 6.44 -29.24 -29.39
CA ILE A 5 7.44 -28.50 -30.14
C ILE A 5 7.37 -26.99 -29.83
N ASP A 6 6.18 -26.47 -29.56
CA ASP A 6 5.99 -25.03 -29.33
C ASP A 6 6.67 -24.54 -28.05
N PRO A 7 6.58 -25.25 -26.90
CA PRO A 7 7.29 -24.83 -25.68
C PRO A 7 8.80 -24.58 -25.86
N PRO A 8 9.61 -25.52 -26.41
CA PRO A 8 11.04 -25.27 -26.61
C PRO A 8 11.30 -24.18 -27.67
N LEU A 9 10.50 -24.09 -28.72
CA LEU A 9 10.66 -23.03 -29.73
C LEU A 9 10.34 -21.63 -29.17
N LEU A 10 9.28 -21.50 -28.37
CA LEU A 10 8.95 -20.26 -27.68
C LEU A 10 10.04 -19.90 -26.68
N PHE A 11 10.57 -20.86 -25.92
CA PHE A 11 11.71 -20.64 -25.04
C PHE A 11 12.94 -20.11 -25.80
N ILE A 12 13.35 -20.76 -26.89
CA ILE A 12 14.46 -20.30 -27.74
C ILE A 12 14.17 -18.91 -28.34
N SER A 13 12.92 -18.65 -28.72
CA SER A 13 12.53 -17.35 -29.24
C SER A 13 12.66 -16.23 -28.19
N GLY A 14 12.34 -16.53 -26.92
CA GLY A 14 12.57 -15.61 -25.81
C GLY A 14 14.04 -15.25 -25.64
N ILE A 15 14.93 -16.24 -25.76
CA ILE A 15 16.39 -16.07 -25.78
C ILE A 15 16.81 -15.13 -26.92
N LEU A 16 16.30 -15.38 -28.13
CA LEU A 16 16.63 -14.57 -29.32
C LEU A 16 16.15 -13.12 -29.19
N ILE A 17 14.93 -12.90 -28.69
CA ILE A 17 14.39 -11.55 -28.45
C ILE A 17 15.30 -10.76 -27.49
N TYR A 18 15.83 -11.43 -26.46
CA TYR A 18 16.77 -10.79 -25.54
C TYR A 18 18.05 -10.33 -26.26
N PHE A 19 18.74 -11.24 -26.96
CA PHE A 19 20.03 -10.93 -27.60
C PHE A 19 19.88 -9.96 -28.77
N LEU A 20 18.89 -10.20 -29.64
CA LEU A 20 18.63 -9.36 -30.80
C LEU A 20 18.17 -7.98 -30.37
N GLY A 21 17.27 -7.91 -29.39
CA GLY A 21 16.81 -6.64 -28.85
C GLY A 21 17.93 -5.82 -28.19
N ARG A 22 18.93 -6.48 -27.57
CA ARG A 22 20.12 -5.79 -27.06
C ARG A 22 21.02 -5.30 -28.19
N ARG A 23 21.27 -6.13 -29.20
CA ARG A 23 22.12 -5.80 -30.36
C ARG A 23 21.56 -4.67 -31.21
N LEU A 24 20.23 -4.61 -31.34
CA LEU A 24 19.52 -3.62 -32.15
C LEU A 24 19.04 -2.39 -31.36
N GLY A 25 19.38 -2.28 -30.06
CA GLY A 25 18.99 -1.13 -29.23
C GLY A 25 17.48 -1.03 -28.98
N TRP A 26 16.75 -2.14 -29.01
CA TRP A 26 15.29 -2.13 -28.77
C TRP A 26 14.97 -1.75 -27.32
N ASN A 27 14.08 -0.78 -27.17
CA ASN A 27 13.48 -0.45 -25.88
C ASN A 27 12.54 -1.58 -25.39
N ARG A 28 12.09 -1.51 -24.13
CA ARG A 28 11.24 -2.55 -23.51
C ARG A 28 9.94 -2.77 -24.32
N HIS A 29 9.32 -1.69 -24.78
CA HIS A 29 8.07 -1.75 -25.53
C HIS A 29 8.24 -2.52 -26.85
N ALA A 30 9.29 -2.23 -27.61
CA ALA A 30 9.59 -2.94 -28.85
C ALA A 30 9.79 -4.45 -28.62
N LYS A 31 10.51 -4.84 -27.56
CA LYS A 31 10.69 -6.26 -27.20
C LYS A 31 9.36 -6.95 -26.85
N ILE A 32 8.48 -6.25 -26.13
CA ILE A 32 7.14 -6.76 -25.79
C ILE A 32 6.29 -6.92 -27.05
N VAL A 33 6.25 -5.91 -27.92
CA VAL A 33 5.46 -5.95 -29.17
C VAL A 33 5.91 -7.11 -30.06
N VAL A 34 7.22 -7.29 -30.24
CA VAL A 34 7.77 -8.41 -31.01
C VAL A 34 7.44 -9.75 -30.36
N GLY A 35 7.56 -9.86 -29.03
CA GLY A 35 7.20 -11.06 -28.29
C GLY A 35 5.72 -11.42 -28.40
N VAL A 36 4.82 -10.43 -28.27
CA VAL A 36 3.37 -10.61 -28.43
C VAL A 36 3.03 -10.99 -29.86
N GLY A 37 3.63 -10.34 -30.87
CA GLY A 37 3.44 -10.68 -32.28
C GLY A 37 3.82 -12.14 -32.56
N LEU A 38 4.98 -12.58 -32.07
CA LEU A 38 5.43 -13.97 -32.20
C LEU A 38 4.49 -14.93 -31.48
N LEU A 39 4.10 -14.62 -30.24
CA LEU A 39 3.18 -15.43 -29.44
C LEU A 39 1.83 -15.61 -30.16
N LEU A 40 1.28 -14.54 -30.73
CA LEU A 40 0.02 -14.58 -31.48
C LEU A 40 0.13 -15.49 -32.70
N VAL A 41 1.27 -15.46 -33.41
CA VAL A 41 1.52 -16.37 -34.53
C VAL A 41 1.48 -17.83 -34.06
N PHE A 42 2.13 -18.17 -32.95
CA PHE A 42 2.06 -19.53 -32.38
C PHE A 42 0.63 -19.90 -31.97
N ILE A 43 -0.07 -19.05 -31.21
CA ILE A 43 -1.43 -19.35 -30.73
C ILE A 43 -2.39 -19.53 -31.91
N ILE A 44 -2.38 -18.63 -32.89
CA ILE A 44 -3.29 -18.68 -34.04
C ILE A 44 -3.04 -19.95 -34.86
N PHE A 45 -1.81 -20.20 -35.28
CA PHE A 45 -1.51 -21.36 -36.12
C PHE A 45 -1.70 -22.69 -35.38
N SER A 46 -1.32 -22.77 -34.10
CA SER A 46 -1.54 -23.98 -33.28
C SER A 46 -3.02 -24.22 -33.02
N SER A 47 -3.84 -23.16 -32.87
CA SER A 47 -5.30 -23.28 -32.75
C SER A 47 -5.93 -23.76 -34.06
N LEU A 48 -5.49 -23.21 -35.20
CA LEU A 48 -5.98 -23.62 -36.52
C LEU A 48 -5.60 -25.07 -36.87
N LEU A 49 -4.39 -25.50 -36.47
CA LEU A 49 -3.96 -26.90 -36.59
C LEU A 49 -4.79 -27.81 -35.67
N TYR A 50 -4.98 -27.46 -34.40
CA TYR A 50 -5.77 -28.27 -33.47
C TYR A 50 -7.25 -28.38 -33.90
N ALA A 51 -7.80 -27.31 -34.49
CA ALA A 51 -9.15 -27.29 -35.03
C ALA A 51 -9.30 -28.05 -36.36
N ASP A 52 -8.22 -28.60 -36.91
CA ASP A 52 -8.18 -29.27 -38.22
C ASP A 52 -8.59 -28.37 -39.40
N VAL A 53 -8.41 -27.05 -39.27
CA VAL A 53 -8.71 -26.06 -40.33
C VAL A 53 -7.72 -26.16 -41.50
N PHE A 54 -6.48 -26.53 -41.22
CA PHE A 54 -5.46 -26.82 -42.22
C PHE A 54 -5.02 -28.29 -42.15
N ARG A 55 -4.73 -28.90 -43.31
CA ARG A 55 -4.01 -30.19 -43.36
C ARG A 55 -2.53 -29.98 -43.06
N ALA A 56 -1.99 -30.73 -42.11
CA ALA A 56 -0.57 -30.68 -41.74
C ALA A 56 0.28 -31.44 -42.78
N VAL A 57 0.46 -30.87 -43.98
CA VAL A 57 1.35 -31.46 -45.00
C VAL A 57 2.80 -31.08 -44.67
N PHE A 58 3.36 -31.71 -43.63
CA PHE A 58 4.80 -31.63 -43.36
C PHE A 58 5.51 -32.81 -44.05
N PRO A 59 6.73 -32.62 -44.61
CA PRO A 59 7.46 -33.68 -45.32
C PRO A 59 7.68 -34.97 -44.50
N LEU A 60 7.57 -34.88 -43.17
CA LEU A 60 7.79 -35.97 -42.22
C LEU A 60 6.50 -36.64 -41.73
N PHE A 61 5.31 -36.07 -41.97
CA PHE A 61 4.02 -36.61 -41.50
C PHE A 61 2.92 -36.44 -42.56
N PRO A 62 3.02 -37.11 -43.73
CA PRO A 62 2.14 -36.86 -44.87
C PRO A 62 0.67 -37.23 -44.65
N GLU A 63 0.35 -38.06 -43.64
CA GLU A 63 -1.00 -38.59 -43.39
C GLU A 63 -1.67 -38.09 -42.11
N ALA A 64 -1.01 -37.23 -41.31
CA ALA A 64 -1.54 -36.78 -40.03
C ALA A 64 -2.55 -35.62 -40.18
N THR A 65 -3.68 -35.68 -39.47
CA THR A 65 -4.55 -34.52 -39.28
C THR A 65 -3.87 -33.45 -38.43
N GLY A 66 -4.34 -32.20 -38.48
CA GLY A 66 -3.74 -31.11 -37.71
C GLY A 66 -3.79 -31.37 -36.20
N SER A 67 -4.91 -31.90 -35.71
CA SER A 67 -5.09 -32.30 -34.31
C SER A 67 -4.20 -33.48 -33.92
N ALA A 68 -4.03 -34.48 -34.80
CA ALA A 68 -3.13 -35.61 -34.56
C ALA A 68 -1.66 -35.17 -34.50
N PHE A 69 -1.27 -34.20 -35.32
CA PHE A 69 0.05 -33.59 -35.28
C PHE A 69 0.27 -32.73 -34.02
N MET A 70 -0.73 -31.93 -33.64
CA MET A 70 -0.69 -31.10 -32.42
C MET A 70 -0.50 -31.93 -31.15
N LEU A 71 -1.21 -33.05 -31.05
CA LEU A 71 -1.18 -33.96 -29.91
C LEU A 71 -0.09 -35.03 -30.00
N HIS A 72 0.62 -35.11 -31.13
CA HIS A 72 1.58 -36.18 -31.41
C HIS A 72 0.97 -37.57 -31.22
N SER A 73 -0.27 -37.76 -31.69
CA SER A 73 -1.11 -38.93 -31.39
C SER A 73 -0.47 -40.26 -31.81
N SER A 74 0.42 -40.26 -32.80
CA SER A 74 1.20 -41.44 -33.21
C SER A 74 2.07 -41.99 -32.07
N TRP A 75 2.61 -41.09 -31.25
CA TRP A 75 3.49 -41.39 -30.12
C TRP A 75 2.75 -41.37 -28.78
N THR A 76 1.97 -40.33 -28.50
CA THR A 76 1.26 -40.14 -27.23
C THR A 76 0.03 -41.05 -27.09
N LYS A 77 -0.48 -41.58 -28.21
CA LYS A 77 -1.76 -42.30 -28.30
C LYS A 77 -2.98 -41.48 -27.85
N VAL A 78 -2.82 -40.18 -27.62
CA VAL A 78 -3.88 -39.26 -27.23
C VAL A 78 -4.55 -38.70 -28.48
N THR A 79 -5.86 -38.89 -28.63
CA THR A 79 -6.65 -38.31 -29.72
C THR A 79 -7.40 -37.05 -29.25
N ARG A 80 -7.90 -36.25 -30.20
CA ARG A 80 -8.64 -35.02 -29.91
C ARG A 80 -9.84 -35.24 -28.99
N GLU A 81 -10.55 -36.36 -29.17
CA GLU A 81 -11.74 -36.72 -28.39
C GLU A 81 -11.43 -37.04 -26.93
N MET A 82 -10.20 -37.45 -26.63
CA MET A 82 -9.75 -37.79 -25.28
C MET A 82 -9.37 -36.56 -24.45
N VAL A 83 -9.27 -35.38 -25.06
CA VAL A 83 -8.77 -34.16 -24.41
C VAL A 83 -9.91 -33.15 -24.26
N PRO A 84 -10.31 -32.80 -23.03
CA PRO A 84 -11.29 -31.74 -22.80
C PRO A 84 -10.83 -30.41 -23.41
N THR A 85 -11.74 -29.69 -24.07
CA THR A 85 -11.42 -28.38 -24.68
C THR A 85 -10.81 -27.40 -23.68
N ALA A 86 -11.24 -27.43 -22.42
CA ALA A 86 -10.67 -26.63 -21.34
C ALA A 86 -9.16 -26.90 -21.13
N ALA A 87 -8.71 -28.15 -21.23
CA ALA A 87 -7.29 -28.50 -21.10
C ALA A 87 -6.46 -27.93 -22.26
N VAL A 88 -7.03 -27.90 -23.47
CA VAL A 88 -6.38 -27.33 -24.66
C VAL A 88 -6.24 -25.81 -24.54
N VAL A 89 -7.27 -25.13 -24.05
CA VAL A 89 -7.21 -23.69 -23.75
C VAL A 89 -6.11 -23.41 -22.72
N ILE A 90 -6.01 -24.21 -21.65
CA ILE A 90 -4.94 -24.09 -20.65
C ILE A 90 -3.56 -24.26 -21.30
N LEU A 91 -3.37 -25.24 -22.18
CA LEU A 91 -2.09 -25.46 -22.88
C LEU A 91 -1.68 -24.25 -23.73
N PHE A 92 -2.62 -23.58 -24.40
CA PHE A 92 -2.32 -22.34 -25.13
C PHE A 92 -2.00 -21.17 -24.18
N LEU A 93 -2.69 -21.09 -23.04
CA LEU A 93 -2.39 -20.08 -22.00
C LEU A 93 -1.00 -20.24 -21.37
N LEU A 94 -0.34 -21.40 -21.54
CA LEU A 94 1.04 -21.62 -21.11
C LEU A 94 2.10 -21.12 -22.12
N TYR A 95 1.74 -20.84 -23.38
CA TYR A 95 2.70 -20.37 -24.39
C TYR A 95 3.44 -19.07 -24.00
N PRO A 96 2.77 -18.04 -23.44
CA PRO A 96 3.45 -16.84 -22.97
C PRO A 96 4.51 -17.15 -21.90
N LEU A 97 4.27 -18.16 -21.06
CA LEU A 97 5.17 -18.55 -19.98
C LEU A 97 6.50 -19.09 -20.53
N TRP A 98 6.46 -19.91 -21.57
CA TRP A 98 7.67 -20.47 -22.19
C TRP A 98 8.51 -19.39 -22.88
N LEU A 99 7.86 -18.50 -23.63
CA LEU A 99 8.53 -17.35 -24.24
C LEU A 99 9.20 -16.47 -23.19
N PHE A 100 8.47 -16.17 -22.11
CA PHE A 100 8.99 -15.39 -20.99
C PHE A 100 10.14 -16.12 -20.27
N ALA A 101 10.01 -17.42 -20.02
CA ALA A 101 11.03 -18.22 -19.34
C ALA A 101 12.37 -18.20 -20.11
N GLY A 102 12.34 -18.27 -21.44
CA GLY A 102 13.54 -18.14 -22.26
C GLY A 102 14.21 -16.77 -22.15
N TYR A 103 13.41 -15.71 -22.25
CA TYR A 103 13.89 -14.33 -22.09
C TYR A 103 14.46 -14.08 -20.68
N ALA A 104 13.72 -14.49 -19.64
CA ALA A 104 14.07 -14.31 -18.25
C ALA A 104 15.30 -15.15 -17.86
N GLY A 105 15.44 -16.38 -18.38
CA GLY A 105 16.60 -17.23 -18.12
C GLY A 105 17.91 -16.58 -18.55
N VAL A 106 17.96 -15.99 -19.74
CA VAL A 106 19.14 -15.27 -20.23
C VAL A 106 19.36 -13.97 -19.47
N LEU A 107 18.29 -13.24 -19.16
CA LEU A 107 18.38 -12.03 -18.34
C LEU A 107 19.02 -12.33 -16.96
N LEU A 108 18.63 -13.45 -16.32
CA LEU A 108 19.18 -13.87 -15.04
C LEU A 108 20.66 -14.30 -15.17
N LEU A 109 21.00 -15.07 -16.21
CA LEU A 109 22.38 -15.51 -16.47
C LEU A 109 23.32 -14.34 -16.80
N THR A 110 22.84 -13.34 -17.53
CA THR A 110 23.61 -12.13 -17.86
C THR A 110 23.78 -11.21 -16.65
N LYS A 111 22.81 -11.14 -15.74
CA LYS A 111 22.97 -10.44 -14.46
C LYS A 111 24.02 -11.12 -13.57
N ARG A 112 24.11 -12.46 -13.57
CA ARG A 112 25.14 -13.20 -12.82
C ARG A 112 26.59 -12.92 -13.24
N ARG A 113 26.85 -12.36 -14.43
CA ARG A 113 28.21 -12.03 -14.88
C ARG A 113 28.87 -10.86 -14.13
N TRP A 114 28.08 -10.01 -13.47
CA TRP A 114 28.58 -8.82 -12.79
C TRP A 114 28.89 -9.05 -11.30
N VAL A 115 28.46 -10.19 -10.75
CA VAL A 115 28.67 -10.56 -9.34
C VAL A 115 29.95 -11.36 -9.21
N THR A 116 30.93 -10.79 -8.51
CA THR A 116 32.19 -11.47 -8.21
C THR A 116 32.07 -12.35 -6.97
N LYS A 117 33.03 -13.28 -6.80
CA LYS A 117 33.17 -14.08 -5.58
C LYS A 117 33.95 -13.35 -4.47
N GLU A 118 34.38 -12.12 -4.74
CA GLU A 118 35.11 -11.27 -3.82
C GLU A 118 34.18 -10.88 -2.67
N LEU A 119 34.67 -11.02 -1.43
CA LEU A 119 33.97 -10.62 -0.22
C LEU A 119 34.80 -9.49 0.42
N LEU A 120 34.21 -8.31 0.46
CA LEU A 120 34.79 -7.11 1.09
C LEU A 120 34.04 -6.80 2.38
N SER A 121 34.57 -5.87 3.15
CA SER A 121 34.02 -5.45 4.44
C SER A 121 34.14 -3.94 4.61
N ARG A 122 33.68 -3.44 5.76
CA ARG A 122 33.82 -2.03 6.14
C ARG A 122 35.28 -1.54 6.17
N GLU A 123 36.26 -2.43 6.35
CA GLU A 123 37.67 -2.05 6.38
C GLU A 123 38.22 -1.71 4.99
N ASP A 124 37.59 -2.23 3.94
CA ASP A 124 37.98 -2.02 2.55
C ASP A 124 37.43 -0.71 1.95
N VAL A 125 36.51 -0.04 2.65
CA VAL A 125 35.85 1.18 2.19
C VAL A 125 36.81 2.38 2.25
N ARG A 126 37.19 2.92 1.08
CA ARG A 126 38.20 3.99 0.97
C ARG A 126 37.74 5.35 1.49
N SER A 127 36.46 5.66 1.31
CA SER A 127 35.84 6.91 1.79
C SER A 127 35.70 7.00 3.30
N ARG A 128 36.02 5.93 4.04
CA ARG A 128 35.93 5.90 5.51
C ARG A 128 36.89 6.93 6.12
N ARG A 129 36.33 7.84 6.90
CA ARG A 129 37.09 8.81 7.71
C ARG A 129 36.78 8.63 9.20
N PRO A 130 37.69 9.04 10.10
CA PRO A 130 37.39 9.15 11.52
C PRO A 130 36.21 10.11 11.74
N GLN A 131 35.39 9.83 12.74
CA GLN A 131 34.30 10.71 13.10
C GLN A 131 34.87 12.00 13.71
N VAL A 132 34.48 13.14 13.14
CA VAL A 132 34.82 14.48 13.61
C VAL A 132 33.56 15.15 14.18
N PRO A 133 33.68 16.25 14.96
CA PRO A 133 32.51 16.98 15.44
C PRO A 133 31.59 17.40 14.28
N SER A 134 30.29 17.23 14.48
CA SER A 134 29.28 17.56 13.48
C SER A 134 29.21 19.08 13.28
N VAL A 135 29.43 19.51 12.05
CA VAL A 135 29.29 20.90 11.58
C VAL A 135 28.23 20.91 10.50
N TYR A 136 27.33 21.88 10.58
CA TYR A 136 26.24 22.02 9.62
C TYR A 136 26.05 23.48 9.24
N SER A 137 25.41 23.69 8.09
CA SER A 137 24.95 25.00 7.62
C SER A 137 23.54 24.85 7.03
N VAL A 138 22.74 25.89 7.21
CA VAL A 138 21.40 26.02 6.62
C VAL A 138 21.37 27.35 5.89
N VAL A 139 21.20 27.31 4.57
CA VAL A 139 21.16 28.51 3.73
C VAL A 139 19.83 28.55 3.00
N ARG A 140 19.18 29.72 3.03
CA ARG A 140 17.91 29.96 2.37
C ARG A 140 18.04 31.07 1.33
N ASP A 141 17.95 30.70 0.06
CA ASP A 141 18.10 31.58 -1.10
C ASP A 141 17.26 31.07 -2.29
N PRO A 142 16.56 31.95 -3.04
CA PRO A 142 15.84 31.55 -4.25
C PRO A 142 16.74 31.01 -5.38
N ASP A 143 18.03 31.36 -5.39
CA ASP A 143 19.05 30.80 -6.28
C ASP A 143 19.70 29.57 -5.62
N PRO A 144 19.34 28.34 -6.06
CA PRO A 144 19.83 27.12 -5.42
C PRO A 144 21.35 26.96 -5.56
N ARG A 145 21.98 27.48 -6.62
CA ARG A 145 23.43 27.39 -6.83
C ARG A 145 24.18 28.25 -5.82
N ARG A 146 23.67 29.45 -5.57
CA ARG A 146 24.23 30.33 -4.53
C ARG A 146 24.08 29.72 -3.14
N ALA A 147 22.89 29.19 -2.83
CA ALA A 147 22.65 28.51 -1.56
C ALA A 147 23.65 27.36 -1.32
N VAL A 148 23.95 26.55 -2.34
CA VAL A 148 24.96 25.48 -2.26
C VAL A 148 26.35 26.04 -1.98
N ARG A 149 26.81 27.06 -2.74
CA ARG A 149 28.14 27.67 -2.53
C ARG A 149 28.30 28.19 -1.11
N GLU A 150 27.32 28.95 -0.63
CA GLU A 150 27.34 29.53 0.71
C GLU A 150 27.28 28.44 1.80
N ALA A 151 26.44 27.43 1.62
CA ALA A 151 26.31 26.34 2.58
C ALA A 151 27.63 25.56 2.71
N VAL A 152 28.30 25.23 1.60
CA VAL A 152 29.58 24.51 1.62
C VAL A 152 30.73 25.42 2.07
N ALA A 153 30.73 26.71 1.70
CA ALA A 153 31.72 27.68 2.19
C ALA A 153 31.66 27.83 3.73
N ALA A 154 30.46 27.80 4.32
CA ALA A 154 30.28 27.83 5.77
C ALA A 154 30.86 26.60 6.49
N LEU A 155 31.06 25.49 5.77
CA LEU A 155 31.75 24.28 6.28
C LEU A 155 33.28 24.32 6.05
N GLY A 156 33.81 25.42 5.51
CA GLY A 156 35.24 25.59 5.22
C GLY A 156 35.65 25.32 3.77
N GLY A 157 34.69 25.13 2.85
CA GLY A 157 34.95 24.89 1.42
C GLY A 157 34.93 23.41 1.02
N MET A 158 34.91 23.16 -0.29
CA MET A 158 34.88 21.79 -0.83
C MET A 158 36.21 21.05 -0.59
N GLU A 159 37.30 21.80 -0.49
CA GLU A 159 38.67 21.33 -0.26
C GLU A 159 38.85 20.66 1.11
N GLN A 160 37.91 20.85 2.05
CA GLN A 160 37.87 20.11 3.31
C GLN A 160 37.47 18.64 3.11
N PHE A 161 36.76 18.34 2.02
CA PHE A 161 36.16 17.04 1.75
C PHE A 161 36.82 16.33 0.57
N VAL A 162 37.31 17.09 -0.42
CA VAL A 162 37.82 16.58 -1.70
C VAL A 162 39.25 17.06 -1.91
N GLY A 163 40.15 16.11 -2.17
CA GLY A 163 41.51 16.35 -2.63
C GLY A 163 41.68 16.19 -4.14
N SER A 164 42.83 16.66 -4.64
CA SER A 164 43.21 16.49 -6.05
C SER A 164 43.35 15.01 -6.40
N GLY A 165 42.63 14.57 -7.44
CA GLY A 165 42.63 13.18 -7.93
C GLY A 165 41.70 12.25 -7.17
N ASP A 166 40.99 12.71 -6.13
CA ASP A 166 39.99 11.90 -5.44
C ASP A 166 38.85 11.54 -6.40
N ARG A 167 38.47 10.26 -6.44
CA ARG A 167 37.26 9.82 -7.13
C ARG A 167 36.05 10.09 -6.24
N VAL A 168 35.25 11.09 -6.60
CA VAL A 168 34.11 11.56 -5.81
C VAL A 168 32.81 10.98 -6.34
N LEU A 169 32.23 10.04 -5.61
CA LEU A 169 30.94 9.45 -5.92
C LEU A 169 29.80 10.28 -5.33
N ILE A 170 29.03 10.94 -6.18
CA ILE A 170 27.92 11.83 -5.81
C ILE A 170 26.61 11.05 -5.95
N LYS A 171 26.08 10.60 -4.81
CA LYS A 171 24.80 9.88 -4.72
C LYS A 171 23.63 10.85 -4.72
N VAL A 172 22.90 10.89 -5.82
CA VAL A 172 21.72 11.75 -6.01
C VAL A 172 20.42 10.97 -5.88
N ASN A 173 19.29 11.64 -5.64
CA ASN A 173 17.99 10.97 -5.63
C ASN A 173 17.32 11.07 -7.02
N ILE A 174 17.56 10.08 -7.89
CA ILE A 174 16.95 9.95 -9.24
C ILE A 174 15.79 8.93 -9.24
N CYS A 175 15.86 7.90 -8.39
CA CYS A 175 14.84 6.86 -8.27
C CYS A 175 13.89 7.06 -7.06
N GLY A 176 12.74 6.37 -7.03
CA GLY A 176 11.84 6.41 -5.86
C GLY A 176 11.00 7.70 -5.75
N GLY A 177 10.18 7.96 -6.77
CA GLY A 177 9.34 9.14 -6.89
C GLY A 177 8.51 9.18 -8.18
N VAL A 178 7.79 10.27 -8.43
CA VAL A 178 6.92 10.48 -9.60
C VAL A 178 7.57 11.49 -10.54
N PRO A 179 8.19 11.06 -11.66
CA PRO A 179 9.02 11.93 -12.52
C PRO A 179 8.37 13.23 -12.98
N GLU A 180 7.06 13.27 -13.09
CA GLU A 180 6.29 14.44 -13.53
C GLU A 180 6.09 15.50 -12.43
N VAL A 181 6.47 15.21 -11.18
CA VAL A 181 6.27 16.07 -10.01
C VAL A 181 7.60 16.71 -9.59
N LYS A 182 7.67 18.04 -9.60
CA LYS A 182 8.86 18.78 -9.13
C LYS A 182 9.15 18.48 -7.65
N GLY A 183 10.42 18.50 -7.27
CA GLY A 183 10.87 18.15 -5.92
C GLY A 183 10.74 16.66 -5.57
N THR A 184 10.39 15.80 -6.53
CA THR A 184 10.43 14.35 -6.31
C THR A 184 11.85 13.78 -6.33
N PHE A 185 12.74 14.43 -7.07
CA PHE A 185 14.13 14.08 -7.36
C PHE A 185 15.00 15.32 -7.14
N THR A 186 16.29 15.10 -6.93
CA THR A 186 17.26 16.18 -6.69
C THR A 186 17.30 17.11 -7.91
N SER A 187 17.51 18.40 -7.67
CA SER A 187 17.68 19.40 -8.73
C SER A 187 19.03 19.23 -9.44
N PRO A 188 19.04 19.11 -10.79
CA PRO A 188 20.29 19.13 -11.56
C PRO A 188 21.10 20.44 -11.38
N GLU A 189 20.46 21.54 -10.99
CA GLU A 189 21.16 22.80 -10.71
C GLU A 189 22.00 22.73 -9.44
N VAL A 190 21.44 22.15 -8.37
CA VAL A 190 22.15 21.90 -7.10
C VAL A 190 23.34 20.97 -7.35
N VAL A 191 23.12 19.87 -8.08
CA VAL A 191 24.18 18.90 -8.37
C VAL A 191 25.22 19.47 -9.32
N GLY A 192 24.81 20.31 -10.28
CA GLY A 192 25.73 20.99 -11.19
C GLY A 192 26.72 21.89 -10.47
N GLU A 193 26.26 22.62 -9.44
CA GLU A 193 27.15 23.45 -8.61
C GLU A 193 28.13 22.58 -7.83
N VAL A 194 27.66 21.49 -7.22
CA VAL A 194 28.54 20.56 -6.48
C VAL A 194 29.60 19.95 -7.40
N VAL A 195 29.23 19.56 -8.63
CA VAL A 195 30.18 19.05 -9.63
C VAL A 195 31.25 20.09 -9.95
N ASP A 196 30.88 21.36 -10.11
CA ASP A 196 31.84 22.43 -10.38
C ASP A 196 32.77 22.68 -9.19
N MET A 197 32.26 22.64 -7.96
CA MET A 197 33.07 22.75 -6.74
C MET A 197 34.04 21.57 -6.58
N VAL A 198 33.59 20.34 -6.85
CA VAL A 198 34.44 19.14 -6.83
C VAL A 198 35.57 19.23 -7.85
N ARG A 199 35.25 19.64 -9.09
CA ARG A 199 36.26 19.87 -10.14
C ARG A 199 37.22 20.99 -9.76
N GLY A 200 36.73 22.05 -9.11
CA GLY A 200 37.54 23.16 -8.60
C GLY A 200 38.56 22.72 -7.55
N ALA A 201 38.20 21.76 -6.68
CA ALA A 201 39.11 21.13 -5.71
C ALA A 201 40.07 20.10 -6.34
N GLY A 202 39.94 19.82 -7.65
CA GLY A 202 40.74 18.85 -8.39
C GLY A 202 40.24 17.39 -8.32
N GLY A 203 39.03 17.17 -7.80
CA GLY A 203 38.42 15.84 -7.73
C GLY A 203 37.69 15.42 -9.01
N GLU A 204 37.47 14.12 -9.16
CA GLU A 204 36.75 13.51 -10.28
C GLU A 204 35.31 13.17 -9.89
N ALA A 205 34.36 14.02 -10.27
CA ALA A 205 32.93 13.82 -9.95
C ALA A 205 32.28 12.71 -10.79
N VAL A 206 31.55 11.81 -10.14
CA VAL A 206 30.71 10.76 -10.75
C VAL A 206 29.32 10.79 -10.14
N ILE A 207 28.28 10.98 -10.94
CA ILE A 207 26.88 10.97 -10.47
C ILE A 207 26.36 9.54 -10.46
N CYS A 208 25.69 9.12 -9.38
CA CYS A 208 25.12 7.79 -9.30
C CYS A 208 23.77 7.70 -8.59
N ASP A 209 23.00 6.68 -8.95
CA ASP A 209 21.88 6.09 -8.20
C ASP A 209 21.77 4.60 -8.61
N ALA A 210 20.81 3.86 -8.08
CA ALA A 210 20.60 2.45 -8.45
C ALA A 210 19.15 2.19 -8.89
N ASP A 211 18.91 1.00 -9.45
CA ASP A 211 17.56 0.58 -9.83
C ASP A 211 16.63 0.46 -8.60
N MET A 212 15.35 0.74 -8.83
CA MET A 212 14.25 0.41 -7.93
C MET A 212 13.25 -0.51 -8.66
N ILE A 213 12.38 -1.20 -7.93
CA ILE A 213 11.25 -1.96 -8.52
C ILE A 213 10.38 -1.04 -9.38
N TRP A 214 9.85 0.06 -8.81
CA TRP A 214 8.90 0.98 -9.47
C TRP A 214 9.56 1.80 -10.59
N ASN A 215 10.81 2.21 -10.36
CA ASN A 215 11.56 3.14 -11.22
C ASN A 215 12.90 2.49 -11.63
N LYS A 216 13.01 2.07 -12.89
CA LYS A 216 14.31 1.70 -13.46
C LYS A 216 15.11 2.97 -13.71
N PHE A 217 16.39 2.93 -13.33
CA PHE A 217 17.28 4.09 -13.31
C PHE A 217 17.27 4.82 -14.66
N TRP A 218 17.61 4.11 -15.76
CA TRP A 218 17.71 4.73 -17.08
C TRP A 218 16.38 5.24 -17.63
N THR A 219 15.27 4.56 -17.33
CA THR A 219 13.94 5.02 -17.73
C THR A 219 13.61 6.35 -17.07
N VAL A 220 13.88 6.47 -15.77
CA VAL A 220 13.61 7.70 -15.04
C VAL A 220 14.61 8.78 -15.41
N ALA A 221 15.90 8.48 -15.47
CA ALA A 221 16.94 9.43 -15.83
C ALA A 221 16.71 10.05 -17.22
N ALA A 222 16.21 9.28 -18.18
CA ALA A 222 15.80 9.80 -19.49
C ALA A 222 14.55 10.68 -19.39
N ALA A 223 13.51 10.22 -18.67
CA ALA A 223 12.24 10.93 -18.55
C ALA A 223 12.34 12.25 -17.75
N SER A 224 13.24 12.32 -16.77
CA SER A 224 13.45 13.51 -15.92
C SER A 224 14.62 14.39 -16.37
N GLY A 225 15.22 14.10 -17.53
CA GLY A 225 16.26 14.94 -18.14
C GLY A 225 17.67 14.77 -17.58
N TRP A 226 17.89 13.91 -16.58
CA TRP A 226 19.21 13.63 -16.00
C TRP A 226 20.22 13.10 -17.01
N ALA A 227 19.79 12.23 -17.94
CA ALA A 227 20.68 11.67 -18.95
C ALA A 227 21.23 12.76 -19.88
N ALA A 228 20.35 13.63 -20.39
CA ALA A 228 20.72 14.74 -21.26
C ALA A 228 21.59 15.78 -20.52
N TRP A 229 21.21 16.11 -19.29
CA TRP A 229 21.97 17.05 -18.45
C TRP A 229 23.40 16.54 -18.16
N ALA A 230 23.56 15.24 -17.86
CA ALA A 230 24.87 14.68 -17.55
C ALA A 230 25.80 14.67 -18.77
N GLU A 231 25.24 14.40 -19.96
CA GLU A 231 25.94 14.49 -21.25
C GLU A 231 26.38 15.94 -21.53
N GLU A 232 25.48 16.91 -21.38
CA GLU A 232 25.77 18.34 -21.56
C GLU A 232 26.85 18.84 -20.58
N LYS A 233 26.78 18.43 -19.31
CA LYS A 233 27.74 18.81 -18.26
C LYS A 233 29.07 18.05 -18.37
N GLY A 234 29.12 17.02 -19.22
CA GLY A 234 30.28 16.13 -19.38
C GLY A 234 30.65 15.38 -18.10
N VAL A 235 29.66 14.93 -17.33
CA VAL A 235 29.87 14.19 -16.07
C VAL A 235 29.37 12.75 -16.19
N PRO A 236 30.11 11.73 -15.72
CA PRO A 236 29.63 10.36 -15.73
C PRO A 236 28.34 10.18 -14.92
N LEU A 237 27.32 9.56 -15.54
CA LEU A 237 26.08 9.14 -14.90
C LEU A 237 26.03 7.61 -14.82
N VAL A 238 26.00 7.06 -13.61
CA VAL A 238 26.20 5.63 -13.35
C VAL A 238 24.99 5.01 -12.66
N ASN A 239 24.48 3.91 -13.22
CA ASN A 239 23.56 3.01 -12.53
C ASN A 239 24.38 2.00 -11.70
N LEU A 240 24.35 2.11 -10.38
CA LEU A 240 25.07 1.19 -9.46
C LEU A 240 24.61 -0.26 -9.58
N SER A 241 23.41 -0.51 -10.13
CA SER A 241 22.92 -1.87 -10.43
C SER A 241 23.58 -2.52 -11.66
N GLU A 242 24.34 -1.75 -12.45
CA GLU A 242 25.02 -2.19 -13.68
C GLU A 242 26.56 -2.12 -13.57
N THR A 243 27.10 -1.82 -12.39
CA THR A 243 28.55 -1.82 -12.13
C THR A 243 29.05 -3.22 -11.77
N ARG A 244 30.34 -3.34 -11.46
CA ARG A 244 30.88 -4.56 -10.85
C ARG A 244 30.30 -4.71 -9.44
N ILE A 245 29.64 -5.85 -9.20
CA ILE A 245 29.00 -6.18 -7.93
C ILE A 245 29.91 -7.12 -7.12
N VAL A 246 30.08 -6.82 -5.84
CA VAL A 246 30.91 -7.59 -4.89
C VAL A 246 30.05 -8.03 -3.71
N GLY A 247 30.42 -9.14 -3.06
CA GLY A 247 29.88 -9.48 -1.75
C GLY A 247 30.45 -8.52 -0.71
N PHE A 248 29.62 -8.11 0.24
CA PHE A 248 29.98 -7.20 1.31
C PHE A 248 29.45 -7.71 2.65
N ASP A 249 30.36 -7.89 3.60
CA ASP A 249 30.05 -8.25 4.98
C ASP A 249 29.77 -6.98 5.80
N PHE A 250 28.53 -6.85 6.27
CA PHE A 250 28.10 -5.73 7.11
C PHE A 250 28.52 -5.89 8.58
N GLY A 251 29.14 -7.02 8.93
CA GLY A 251 29.72 -7.32 10.23
C GLY A 251 28.86 -8.21 11.11
N GLU A 252 29.47 -8.73 12.18
CA GLU A 252 28.80 -9.59 13.15
C GLU A 252 27.59 -8.90 13.80
N GLY A 253 26.48 -9.64 13.94
CA GLY A 253 25.23 -9.12 14.50
C GLY A 253 24.44 -8.18 13.58
N SER A 254 24.86 -8.02 12.32
CA SER A 254 24.12 -7.27 11.30
C SER A 254 22.79 -7.93 10.95
N ALA A 255 21.75 -7.12 10.77
CA ALA A 255 20.46 -7.55 10.24
C ALA A 255 20.54 -7.97 8.77
N ILE A 256 21.47 -7.38 8.01
CA ILE A 256 21.75 -7.71 6.59
C ILE A 256 22.65 -8.95 6.48
N GLY A 257 23.68 -9.07 7.33
CA GLY A 257 24.72 -10.09 7.22
C GLY A 257 25.64 -9.83 6.02
N VAL A 258 25.64 -10.72 5.03
CA VAL A 258 26.38 -10.55 3.78
C VAL A 258 25.40 -10.24 2.65
N ASP A 259 25.65 -9.15 1.92
CA ASP A 259 24.84 -8.79 0.76
C ASP A 259 25.71 -8.19 -0.37
N HIS A 260 25.07 -7.86 -1.49
CA HIS A 260 25.73 -7.35 -2.67
C HIS A 260 25.75 -5.82 -2.71
N VAL A 261 26.91 -5.25 -3.06
CA VAL A 261 27.08 -3.81 -3.25
C VAL A 261 27.85 -3.51 -4.53
N SER A 262 27.73 -2.28 -5.02
CA SER A 262 28.56 -1.78 -6.12
C SER A 262 30.02 -1.62 -5.65
N ARG A 263 30.97 -2.14 -6.41
CA ARG A 263 32.41 -1.96 -6.13
C ARG A 263 32.82 -0.49 -6.17
N ASP A 264 32.19 0.29 -7.06
CA ASP A 264 32.40 1.73 -7.16
C ASP A 264 32.08 2.47 -5.85
N LEU A 265 31.18 1.92 -5.01
CA LEU A 265 30.85 2.49 -3.71
C LEU A 265 31.95 2.21 -2.67
N VAL A 266 32.60 1.04 -2.75
CA VAL A 266 33.70 0.64 -1.87
C VAL A 266 34.99 1.38 -2.23
N GLU A 267 35.26 1.53 -3.54
CA GLU A 267 36.49 2.13 -4.08
C GLU A 267 36.44 3.65 -4.24
N ALA A 268 35.31 4.31 -3.94
CA ALA A 268 35.23 5.77 -3.94
C ALA A 268 36.07 6.37 -2.81
N ASP A 269 36.89 7.37 -3.12
CA ASP A 269 37.72 8.07 -2.14
C ASP A 269 36.88 9.06 -1.31
N VAL A 270 35.81 9.59 -1.91
CA VAL A 270 34.84 10.49 -1.27
C VAL A 270 33.43 10.13 -1.72
N ILE A 271 32.48 10.10 -0.79
CA ILE A 271 31.04 9.96 -1.05
C ILE A 271 30.33 11.25 -0.65
N ILE A 272 29.62 11.86 -1.59
CA ILE A 272 28.73 13.01 -1.32
C ILE A 272 27.28 12.57 -1.55
N SER A 273 26.40 12.75 -0.56
CA SER A 273 24.97 12.43 -0.69
C SER A 273 24.16 13.69 -0.90
N ILE A 274 23.37 13.76 -1.98
CA ILE A 274 22.52 14.91 -2.31
C ILE A 274 21.05 14.47 -2.43
N PRO A 275 20.37 14.22 -1.30
CA PRO A 275 18.97 13.82 -1.29
C PRO A 275 18.03 15.00 -1.55
N THR A 276 16.84 14.73 -2.06
CA THR A 276 15.74 15.71 -1.99
C THR A 276 15.09 15.72 -0.61
N MET A 277 14.70 16.91 -0.15
CA MET A 277 13.95 17.11 1.08
C MET A 277 12.50 16.66 0.90
N LYS A 278 12.16 15.44 1.33
CA LYS A 278 10.81 14.90 1.17
C LYS A 278 10.33 13.95 2.27
N THR A 279 9.03 13.97 2.51
CA THR A 279 8.33 13.00 3.39
C THR A 279 8.27 11.62 2.76
N HIS A 280 8.03 10.58 3.57
CA HIS A 280 7.92 9.20 3.11
C HIS A 280 6.98 8.37 4.00
N LEU A 281 6.04 7.64 3.38
CA LEU A 281 5.00 6.87 4.08
C LEU A 281 5.54 5.81 5.05
N LEU A 282 6.66 5.15 4.73
CA LEU A 282 7.16 4.00 5.51
C LEU A 282 8.30 4.32 6.47
N THR A 283 9.01 5.42 6.24
CA THR A 283 10.23 5.79 7.01
C THR A 283 10.12 7.18 7.63
N GLY A 284 8.97 7.84 7.49
CA GLY A 284 8.75 9.24 7.88
C GLY A 284 9.32 10.20 6.85
N VAL A 285 10.60 10.08 6.52
CA VAL A 285 11.36 10.99 5.64
C VAL A 285 12.24 10.22 4.65
N THR A 286 12.70 10.89 3.58
CA THR A 286 13.73 10.37 2.66
C THR A 286 15.13 10.82 3.07
N LEU A 287 15.49 12.08 2.80
CA LEU A 287 16.75 12.69 3.26
C LEU A 287 18.01 11.82 3.00
N GLY A 288 19.10 12.10 3.71
CA GLY A 288 20.45 11.59 3.41
C GLY A 288 20.61 10.11 3.73
N MET A 289 20.14 9.67 4.89
CA MET A 289 20.30 8.27 5.31
C MET A 289 19.57 7.32 4.37
N LYS A 290 18.32 7.60 4.01
CA LYS A 290 17.57 6.75 3.07
C LYS A 290 18.07 6.88 1.64
N ASN A 291 18.68 8.00 1.26
CA ASN A 291 19.31 8.13 -0.05
C ASN A 291 20.49 7.15 -0.21
N MET A 292 21.22 6.86 0.87
CA MET A 292 22.27 5.83 0.87
C MET A 292 21.71 4.41 0.77
N TYR A 293 20.53 4.13 1.33
CA TYR A 293 19.80 2.88 1.02
C TYR A 293 19.48 2.74 -0.49
N GLY A 294 19.36 3.86 -1.20
CA GLY A 294 19.27 3.89 -2.66
C GLY A 294 20.46 3.25 -3.38
N THR A 295 21.63 3.09 -2.75
CA THR A 295 22.83 2.55 -3.39
C THR A 295 22.82 1.04 -3.61
N PHE A 296 21.96 0.29 -2.92
CA PHE A 296 21.88 -1.16 -3.11
C PHE A 296 21.56 -1.50 -4.57
N PRO A 297 22.33 -2.41 -5.20
CA PRO A 297 22.14 -2.79 -6.60
C PRO A 297 20.93 -3.71 -6.80
N GLU A 298 20.44 -4.34 -5.73
CA GLU A 298 19.26 -5.19 -5.75
C GLU A 298 18.04 -4.43 -6.27
N VAL A 299 17.37 -5.03 -7.24
CA VAL A 299 16.15 -4.49 -7.81
C VAL A 299 14.99 -4.71 -6.85
N ASP A 300 14.87 -5.92 -6.28
CA ASP A 300 13.83 -6.26 -5.31
C ASP A 300 14.21 -5.81 -3.90
N LYS A 301 14.17 -4.49 -3.70
CA LYS A 301 14.44 -3.88 -2.41
C LYS A 301 13.32 -4.15 -1.38
N ALA A 302 12.19 -4.74 -1.78
CA ALA A 302 11.12 -5.11 -0.84
C ALA A 302 11.58 -6.18 0.16
N ARG A 303 12.60 -6.98 -0.19
CA ARG A 303 13.21 -7.94 0.75
C ARG A 303 13.74 -7.26 2.02
N TYR A 304 14.26 -6.04 1.92
CA TYR A 304 14.79 -5.30 3.06
C TYR A 304 13.68 -4.85 4.03
N HIS A 305 12.43 -4.73 3.55
CA HIS A 305 11.29 -4.49 4.45
C HIS A 305 11.03 -5.70 5.36
N LYS A 306 11.42 -6.93 4.98
CA LYS A 306 11.37 -8.09 5.87
C LYS A 306 12.45 -8.07 6.96
N MET A 307 13.50 -7.28 6.75
CA MET A 307 14.70 -7.22 7.60
C MET A 307 14.71 -6.01 8.52
N LYS A 308 13.53 -5.43 8.81
CA LYS A 308 13.37 -4.13 9.49
C LYS A 308 14.11 -3.01 8.75
N ILE A 309 13.42 -2.37 7.80
CA ILE A 309 14.00 -1.39 6.88
C ILE A 309 14.87 -0.31 7.56
N GLU A 310 14.49 0.13 8.77
CA GLU A 310 15.20 1.16 9.53
C GLU A 310 16.60 0.70 10.00
N GLU A 311 16.76 -0.58 10.35
CA GLU A 311 18.06 -1.18 10.68
C GLU A 311 18.95 -1.27 9.43
N VAL A 312 18.37 -1.66 8.29
CA VAL A 312 19.07 -1.72 7.00
C VAL A 312 19.57 -0.32 6.59
N ILE A 313 18.75 0.72 6.78
CA ILE A 313 19.15 2.11 6.52
C ILE A 313 20.30 2.53 7.42
N TYR A 314 20.27 2.17 8.71
CA TYR A 314 21.40 2.43 9.61
C TYR A 314 22.68 1.70 9.16
N GLU A 315 22.60 0.42 8.83
CA GLU A 315 23.77 -0.40 8.50
C GLU A 315 24.46 0.03 7.20
N VAL A 316 23.70 0.43 6.17
CA VAL A 316 24.30 0.97 4.94
C VAL A 316 25.00 2.30 5.19
N ASN A 317 24.45 3.18 6.05
CA ASN A 317 25.13 4.44 6.41
C ASN A 317 26.33 4.21 7.34
N ARG A 318 26.34 3.14 8.15
CA ARG A 318 27.52 2.73 8.93
C ARG A 318 28.64 2.21 8.03
N ALA A 319 28.29 1.44 7.00
CA ALA A 319 29.24 0.89 6.03
C ALA A 319 29.80 1.96 5.09
N PHE A 320 28.93 2.81 4.54
CA PHE A 320 29.23 3.80 3.51
C PHE A 320 28.78 5.20 3.98
N THR A 321 29.37 5.69 5.07
CA THR A 321 29.03 7.00 5.63
C THR A 321 29.42 8.11 4.64
N PRO A 322 28.49 8.97 4.19
CA PRO A 322 28.82 10.09 3.33
C PRO A 322 29.79 11.06 4.02
N ASN A 323 30.78 11.56 3.30
CA ASN A 323 31.73 12.56 3.79
C ASN A 323 31.11 13.97 3.83
N LEU A 324 30.14 14.22 2.94
CA LEU A 324 29.37 15.45 2.87
C LEU A 324 27.93 15.11 2.46
N VAL A 325 26.96 15.72 3.13
CA VAL A 325 25.54 15.62 2.80
C VAL A 325 25.02 17.00 2.47
N ILE A 326 24.33 17.13 1.33
CA ILE A 326 23.70 18.37 0.87
C ILE A 326 22.22 18.07 0.61
N VAL A 327 21.35 18.37 1.58
CA VAL A 327 19.91 18.17 1.42
C VAL A 327 19.35 19.28 0.53
N ASP A 328 18.81 18.87 -0.61
CA ASP A 328 18.15 19.74 -1.56
C ASP A 328 16.69 19.99 -1.16
N GLY A 329 16.47 21.12 -0.50
CA GLY A 329 15.15 21.70 -0.25
C GLY A 329 14.90 22.94 -1.11
N SER A 330 15.53 23.07 -2.29
CA SER A 330 15.17 24.13 -3.24
C SER A 330 13.69 23.99 -3.60
N ILE A 331 13.30 22.81 -4.09
CA ILE A 331 11.93 22.34 -4.14
C ILE A 331 11.85 20.98 -3.44
N GLY A 332 11.25 20.95 -2.27
CA GLY A 332 10.98 19.74 -1.51
C GLY A 332 9.62 19.10 -1.84
N ASN A 333 9.24 18.08 -1.07
CA ASN A 333 7.98 17.35 -1.28
C ASN A 333 7.32 16.86 0.02
N GLU A 334 6.04 17.22 0.21
CA GLU A 334 5.24 16.83 1.39
C GLU A 334 4.06 15.91 1.03
N ALA A 335 3.26 15.57 2.05
CA ALA A 335 2.13 14.64 2.07
C ALA A 335 2.54 13.15 2.16
N ILE A 336 1.68 12.24 1.68
CA ILE A 336 1.83 10.78 1.80
C ILE A 336 2.72 10.25 0.66
N GLY A 337 3.97 10.72 0.62
CA GLY A 337 4.98 10.31 -0.36
C GLY A 337 5.32 8.81 -0.29
N PRO A 338 5.88 8.20 -1.35
CA PRO A 338 6.50 8.86 -2.50
C PRO A 338 5.55 9.08 -3.70
N LEU A 339 4.29 8.67 -3.61
CA LEU A 339 3.33 8.69 -4.73
C LEU A 339 2.26 9.78 -4.59
N SER A 340 1.84 10.08 -3.36
CA SER A 340 1.03 11.25 -3.06
C SER A 340 1.95 12.39 -2.64
N SER A 341 2.46 13.09 -3.64
CA SER A 341 3.59 14.00 -3.51
C SER A 341 3.17 15.42 -3.87
N ARG A 342 3.29 16.38 -2.94
CA ARG A 342 3.00 17.80 -3.18
C ARG A 342 4.30 18.62 -3.11
N PRO A 343 4.71 19.27 -4.22
CA PRO A 343 5.90 20.11 -4.22
C PRO A 343 5.78 21.27 -3.21
N ILE A 344 6.89 21.58 -2.54
CA ILE A 344 7.06 22.82 -1.77
C ILE A 344 8.30 23.50 -2.31
N ASP A 345 8.13 24.66 -2.93
CA ASP A 345 9.25 25.59 -3.09
C ASP A 345 9.67 26.02 -1.67
N PHE A 346 10.84 25.57 -1.23
CA PHE A 346 11.30 25.76 0.15
C PHE A 346 12.63 26.51 0.21
N GLN A 347 13.28 26.69 -0.94
CA GLN A 347 14.43 27.59 -1.17
C GLN A 347 15.56 27.39 -0.17
N THR A 348 15.71 26.18 0.38
CA THR A 348 16.64 25.91 1.49
C THR A 348 17.58 24.77 1.14
N ILE A 349 18.87 24.98 1.35
CA ILE A 349 19.92 23.97 1.27
C ILE A 349 20.50 23.75 2.66
N ILE A 350 20.64 22.48 3.04
CA ILE A 350 21.28 22.09 4.31
C ILE A 350 22.52 21.30 3.95
N ALA A 351 23.68 21.72 4.45
CA ALA A 351 24.93 20.98 4.27
C ALA A 351 25.50 20.53 5.63
N SER A 352 26.10 19.35 5.67
CA SER A 352 26.72 18.81 6.89
C SER A 352 27.80 17.78 6.57
N ASN A 353 28.83 17.70 7.40
CA ASN A 353 29.80 16.59 7.40
C ASN A 353 29.27 15.32 8.09
N ASP A 354 28.05 15.38 8.63
CA ASP A 354 27.38 14.32 9.36
C ASP A 354 25.95 14.15 8.84
N VAL A 355 25.64 12.96 8.30
CA VAL A 355 24.33 12.62 7.73
C VAL A 355 23.22 12.62 8.78
N VAL A 356 23.51 12.21 10.02
CA VAL A 356 22.54 12.21 11.13
C VAL A 356 22.21 13.65 11.51
N CYS A 357 23.21 14.52 11.55
CA CYS A 357 23.01 15.95 11.81
C CYS A 357 22.17 16.61 10.70
N ALA A 358 22.52 16.40 9.42
CA ALA A 358 21.75 16.93 8.29
C ALA A 358 20.29 16.48 8.32
N ASP A 359 20.05 15.18 8.50
CA ASP A 359 18.70 14.62 8.50
C ASP A 359 17.88 15.09 9.72
N SER A 360 18.52 15.29 10.88
CA SER A 360 17.89 15.86 12.08
C SER A 360 17.45 17.31 11.87
N ILE A 361 18.31 18.14 11.29
CA ILE A 361 17.98 19.54 11.00
C ILE A 361 16.86 19.62 9.94
N ALA A 362 16.96 18.84 8.86
CA ALA A 362 15.93 18.77 7.84
C ALA A 362 14.58 18.29 8.40
N SER A 363 14.60 17.28 9.28
CA SER A 363 13.40 16.78 9.96
C SER A 363 12.72 17.87 10.79
N GLN A 364 13.48 18.65 11.56
CA GLN A 364 12.95 19.79 12.32
C GLN A 364 12.31 20.84 11.41
N MET A 365 12.96 21.17 10.29
CA MET A 365 12.43 22.13 9.31
C MET A 365 11.14 21.63 8.62
N MET A 366 10.95 20.31 8.54
CA MET A 366 9.71 19.69 8.06
C MET A 366 8.63 19.56 9.15
N GLY A 367 8.95 19.80 10.41
CA GLY A 367 8.01 19.67 11.55
C GLY A 367 7.98 18.30 12.20
N TYR A 368 9.02 17.48 11.99
CA TYR A 368 9.23 16.22 12.70
C TYR A 368 10.06 16.49 13.95
N ASP A 369 9.75 15.77 15.04
CA ASP A 369 10.76 15.56 16.08
C ASP A 369 11.74 14.51 15.54
N PRO A 370 13.06 14.78 15.51
CA PRO A 370 14.07 13.82 15.04
C PRO A 370 13.95 12.43 15.70
N SER A 371 13.49 12.35 16.96
CA SER A 371 13.29 11.08 17.67
C SER A 371 12.13 10.23 17.13
N GLU A 372 11.20 10.82 16.37
CA GLU A 372 10.11 10.08 15.70
C GLU A 372 10.60 9.33 14.45
N VAL A 373 11.78 9.68 13.93
CA VAL A 373 12.39 9.04 12.77
C VAL A 373 13.30 7.91 13.25
N VAL A 374 12.82 6.67 13.11
CA VAL A 374 13.42 5.49 13.78
C VAL A 374 14.87 5.26 13.37
N HIS A 375 15.20 5.26 12.07
CA HIS A 375 16.59 5.08 11.63
C HIS A 375 17.52 6.22 12.08
N LEU A 376 16.98 7.42 12.28
CA LEU A 376 17.74 8.59 12.75
C LEU A 376 18.05 8.47 14.25
N SER A 377 17.05 8.13 15.07
CA SER A 377 17.25 7.85 16.50
C SER A 377 18.25 6.71 16.70
N LEU A 378 18.07 5.63 15.94
CA LEU A 378 18.95 4.46 15.95
C LEU A 378 20.41 4.82 15.63
N ALA A 379 20.63 5.66 14.62
CA ALA A 379 21.95 6.11 14.24
C ALA A 379 22.62 6.97 15.31
N ALA A 380 21.86 7.88 15.94
CA ALA A 380 22.36 8.71 17.03
C ALA A 380 22.69 7.87 18.29
N GLU A 381 21.79 6.98 18.70
CA GLU A 381 21.97 6.10 19.87
C GLU A 381 23.19 5.18 19.74
N ARG A 382 23.48 4.73 18.50
CA ARG A 382 24.62 3.87 18.20
C ARG A 382 25.88 4.64 17.79
N GLY A 383 25.88 5.97 17.93
CA GLY A 383 27.07 6.82 17.76
C GLY A 383 27.49 7.07 16.31
N LEU A 384 26.64 6.84 15.30
CA LEU A 384 26.97 7.13 13.91
C LEU A 384 27.06 8.64 13.62
N GLY A 385 26.32 9.46 14.36
CA GLY A 385 26.31 10.93 14.21
C GLY A 385 25.46 11.62 15.28
N ASP A 386 25.30 12.94 15.17
CA ASP A 386 24.68 13.80 16.18
C ASP A 386 23.26 14.26 15.78
N ALA A 387 22.23 13.73 16.44
CA ALA A 387 20.85 14.20 16.31
C ALA A 387 20.43 15.23 17.39
N SER A 388 21.34 15.63 18.29
CA SER A 388 21.03 16.51 19.43
C SER A 388 20.89 17.98 19.05
N LYS A 389 21.44 18.40 17.90
CA LYS A 389 21.34 19.79 17.43
C LYS A 389 19.86 20.22 17.33
N ARG A 390 19.57 21.44 17.79
CA ARG A 390 18.26 22.07 17.66
C ARG A 390 18.40 23.31 16.79
N PHE A 391 17.62 23.35 15.71
CA PHE A 391 17.66 24.47 14.78
C PHE A 391 16.60 25.50 15.15
N ASP A 392 17.01 26.75 15.28
CA ASP A 392 16.07 27.86 15.46
C ASP A 392 15.58 28.36 14.10
N LEU A 393 14.32 28.06 13.76
CA LEU A 393 13.69 28.53 12.53
C LEU A 393 13.62 30.07 12.45
N ALA A 394 13.69 30.79 13.57
CA ALA A 394 13.74 32.25 13.57
C ALA A 394 15.09 32.82 13.10
N SER A 395 16.14 31.99 13.04
CA SER A 395 17.46 32.40 12.53
C SER A 395 17.52 32.50 11.00
N LEU A 396 16.49 32.00 10.29
CA LEU A 396 16.41 32.08 8.83
C LEU A 396 16.26 33.54 8.38
N PRO A 397 16.85 33.92 7.23
CA PRO A 397 16.82 35.29 6.73
C PRO A 397 15.39 35.80 6.46
N TYR A 398 14.47 34.88 6.15
CA TYR A 398 13.05 35.15 6.00
C TYR A 398 12.21 33.88 6.23
N ARG A 399 10.96 34.08 6.65
CA ARG A 399 9.95 33.03 6.67
C ARG A 399 9.44 32.79 5.25
N HIS A 400 9.30 31.52 4.87
CA HIS A 400 8.85 31.21 3.52
C HIS A 400 7.36 31.57 3.34
N ALA A 401 6.99 32.10 2.17
CA ALA A 401 5.62 32.55 1.89
C ALA A 401 4.57 31.45 1.99
N SER A 402 4.97 30.18 1.85
CA SER A 402 4.10 29.02 2.04
C SER A 402 3.65 28.80 3.49
N GLY A 403 4.31 29.44 4.47
CA GLY A 403 4.04 29.22 5.89
C GLY A 403 4.41 27.82 6.39
N LYS A 404 5.19 27.06 5.60
CA LYS A 404 5.50 25.65 5.86
C LYS A 404 6.74 25.40 6.73
N ASP A 405 7.37 26.44 7.25
CA ASP A 405 8.52 26.28 8.15
C ASP A 405 8.09 25.50 9.41
N GLY A 406 8.59 24.27 9.58
CA GLY A 406 8.25 23.38 10.70
C GLY A 406 6.84 22.79 10.66
N SER A 407 6.13 22.84 9.53
CA SER A 407 4.70 22.45 9.45
C SER A 407 4.32 21.75 8.14
N TRP A 408 5.19 20.87 7.65
CA TRP A 408 4.88 20.08 6.46
C TRP A 408 3.74 19.10 6.75
N ASP A 409 2.94 18.84 5.73
CA ASP A 409 1.93 17.79 5.72
C ASP A 409 2.66 16.45 5.69
N ARG A 410 2.54 15.64 6.76
CA ARG A 410 3.36 14.45 6.95
C ARG A 410 2.54 13.21 7.31
N PRO A 411 2.99 11.99 6.91
CA PRO A 411 2.41 10.76 7.42
C PRO A 411 2.56 10.71 8.94
N GLU A 412 1.50 10.28 9.63
CA GLU A 412 1.56 10.12 11.08
C GLU A 412 2.38 8.89 11.47
N ALA A 413 3.21 9.01 12.50
CA ALA A 413 4.12 7.95 12.94
C ALA A 413 3.40 6.63 13.23
N LYS A 414 2.26 6.66 13.93
CA LYS A 414 1.47 5.45 14.22
C LYS A 414 0.90 4.79 12.96
N VAL A 415 0.54 5.58 11.96
CA VAL A 415 0.00 5.09 10.68
C VAL A 415 1.12 4.44 9.85
N LYS A 416 2.30 5.08 9.82
CA LYS A 416 3.52 4.50 9.26
C LYS A 416 3.83 3.13 9.90
N ASP A 417 3.82 3.05 11.23
CA ASP A 417 4.14 1.81 11.95
C ASP A 417 3.12 0.69 11.64
N PHE A 418 1.84 1.04 11.51
CA PHE A 418 0.81 0.09 11.09
C PHE A 418 1.04 -0.44 9.67
N TYR A 419 1.40 0.41 8.72
CA TYR A 419 1.73 -0.04 7.36
C TYR A 419 2.98 -0.94 7.36
N ASN A 420 4.03 -0.57 8.08
CA ASN A 420 5.23 -1.40 8.19
C ASN A 420 4.90 -2.78 8.78
N TRP A 421 4.14 -2.84 9.87
CA TRP A 421 3.69 -4.11 10.45
C TRP A 421 2.87 -4.95 9.45
N GLY A 422 1.93 -4.33 8.74
CA GLY A 422 1.10 -5.01 7.76
C GLY A 422 1.91 -5.57 6.59
N ILE A 423 2.88 -4.79 6.08
CA ILE A 423 3.81 -5.21 5.03
C ILE A 423 4.69 -6.35 5.53
N GLU A 424 5.29 -6.23 6.71
CA GLU A 424 6.12 -7.29 7.30
C GLU A 424 5.34 -8.60 7.47
N LEU A 425 4.09 -8.53 7.93
CA LEU A 425 3.24 -9.71 8.09
C LEU A 425 2.93 -10.35 6.72
N LEU A 426 2.51 -9.54 5.75
CA LEU A 426 2.15 -10.02 4.42
C LEU A 426 3.36 -10.64 3.69
N LEU A 427 4.54 -10.05 3.86
CA LEU A 427 5.77 -10.51 3.24
C LEU A 427 6.38 -11.76 3.90
N LYS A 428 5.89 -12.20 5.06
CA LYS A 428 6.30 -13.50 5.66
C LYS A 428 5.77 -14.71 4.91
N PHE A 429 4.70 -14.56 4.14
CA PHE A 429 4.13 -15.66 3.37
C PHE A 429 4.99 -15.97 2.11
N PRO A 430 5.32 -17.25 1.83
CA PRO A 430 6.10 -17.61 0.65
C PRO A 430 5.44 -17.15 -0.66
N GLY A 431 6.20 -16.53 -1.56
CA GLY A 431 5.71 -16.04 -2.86
C GLY A 431 4.98 -14.70 -2.83
N TRP A 432 4.62 -14.17 -1.65
CA TRP A 432 3.90 -12.91 -1.53
C TRP A 432 4.75 -11.66 -1.79
N THR A 433 6.09 -11.77 -1.84
CA THR A 433 6.96 -10.68 -2.31
C THR A 433 6.64 -10.30 -3.74
N THR A 434 6.52 -11.29 -4.62
CA THR A 434 6.20 -11.05 -6.03
C THR A 434 4.80 -10.45 -6.18
N LEU A 435 3.82 -10.95 -5.43
CA LEU A 435 2.46 -10.41 -5.45
C LEU A 435 2.40 -8.98 -4.91
N PHE A 436 3.07 -8.72 -3.79
CA PHE A 436 3.18 -7.37 -3.22
C PHE A 436 3.85 -6.42 -4.19
N ASN A 437 4.93 -6.84 -4.84
CA ASN A 437 5.66 -6.04 -5.82
C ASN A 437 4.79 -5.74 -7.06
N VAL A 438 4.12 -6.76 -7.63
CA VAL A 438 3.21 -6.57 -8.77
C VAL A 438 2.00 -5.71 -8.38
N GLY A 439 1.44 -5.91 -7.18
CA GLY A 439 0.32 -5.12 -6.67
C GLY A 439 0.72 -3.67 -6.44
N ALA A 440 1.90 -3.43 -5.86
CA ALA A 440 2.46 -2.09 -5.72
C ALA A 440 2.75 -1.45 -7.08
N ASP A 441 3.36 -2.17 -8.03
CA ASP A 441 3.61 -1.70 -9.39
C ASP A 441 2.31 -1.27 -10.08
N PHE A 442 1.29 -2.13 -10.07
CA PHE A 442 0.04 -1.89 -10.76
C PHE A 442 -0.81 -0.81 -10.08
N PHE A 443 -1.12 -0.96 -8.78
CA PHE A 443 -2.07 -0.10 -8.08
C PHE A 443 -1.46 1.22 -7.63
N LEU A 444 -0.19 1.23 -7.23
CA LEU A 444 0.44 2.40 -6.63
C LEU A 444 1.20 3.24 -7.67
N TYR A 445 1.86 2.61 -8.66
CA TYR A 445 2.68 3.33 -9.64
C TYR A 445 1.98 3.50 -11.00
N ASP A 446 1.64 2.41 -11.68
CA ASP A 446 1.10 2.45 -13.05
C ASP A 446 -0.29 3.10 -13.08
N MET A 447 -1.19 2.72 -12.17
CA MET A 447 -2.48 3.37 -12.02
C MET A 447 -2.34 4.87 -11.76
N ALA A 448 -1.44 5.29 -10.86
CA ALA A 448 -1.28 6.70 -10.50
C ALA A 448 -0.83 7.59 -11.68
N ARG A 449 -0.30 7.00 -12.76
CA ARG A 449 0.14 7.74 -13.96
C ARG A 449 -0.94 7.83 -15.03
N LEU A 450 -2.03 7.07 -14.92
CA LEU A 450 -3.18 7.19 -15.80
C LEU A 450 -3.88 8.55 -15.56
N PRO A 451 -4.31 9.28 -16.62
CA PRO A 451 -4.78 10.66 -16.50
C PRO A 451 -5.88 10.89 -15.44
N VAL A 452 -6.83 9.97 -15.31
CA VAL A 452 -7.94 10.06 -14.33
C VAL A 452 -7.45 9.74 -12.92
N PHE A 453 -6.66 8.68 -12.78
CA PHE A 453 -6.17 8.20 -11.49
C PHE A 453 -5.07 9.09 -10.91
N ARG A 454 -4.32 9.85 -11.72
CA ARG A 454 -3.35 10.84 -11.26
C ARG A 454 -3.92 11.84 -10.25
N TYR A 455 -5.19 12.20 -10.42
CA TYR A 455 -5.88 13.10 -9.49
C TYR A 455 -6.55 12.36 -8.34
N LEU A 456 -7.00 11.13 -8.56
CA LEU A 456 -7.72 10.34 -7.55
C LEU A 456 -6.78 9.67 -6.55
N THR A 457 -5.63 9.15 -7.00
CA THR A 457 -4.71 8.35 -6.17
C THR A 457 -4.20 9.11 -4.94
N PRO A 458 -3.75 10.39 -5.03
CA PRO A 458 -3.38 11.15 -3.84
C PRO A 458 -4.53 11.30 -2.85
N GLY A 459 -5.75 11.57 -3.36
CA GLY A 459 -6.96 11.66 -2.54
C GLY A 459 -7.32 10.34 -1.86
N LEU A 460 -7.22 9.22 -2.58
CA LEU A 460 -7.47 7.87 -2.07
C LEU A 460 -6.43 7.44 -1.03
N LEU A 461 -5.14 7.71 -1.27
CA LEU A 461 -4.08 7.41 -0.32
C LEU A 461 -4.23 8.23 0.95
N LYS A 462 -4.59 9.52 0.82
CA LYS A 462 -4.92 10.37 1.95
C LYS A 462 -6.15 9.85 2.70
N LEU A 463 -7.20 9.46 1.98
CA LEU A 463 -8.42 8.89 2.57
C LEU A 463 -8.12 7.61 3.36
N LEU A 464 -7.31 6.72 2.80
CA LEU A 464 -6.87 5.48 3.42
C LEU A 464 -5.98 5.76 4.65
N ASN A 465 -5.04 6.69 4.54
CA ASN A 465 -4.21 7.15 5.64
C ASN A 465 -5.05 7.77 6.79
N ASP A 466 -6.00 8.65 6.47
CA ASP A 466 -6.91 9.26 7.44
C ASP A 466 -7.84 8.21 8.08
N SER A 467 -8.27 7.20 7.31
CA SER A 467 -9.03 6.06 7.84
C SER A 467 -8.21 5.30 8.88
N VAL A 468 -6.98 4.90 8.52
CA VAL A 468 -6.07 4.17 9.41
C VAL A 468 -5.72 5.03 10.62
N TYR A 469 -5.50 6.33 10.43
CA TYR A 469 -5.28 7.25 11.53
C TYR A 469 -6.44 7.24 12.52
N LEU A 470 -7.67 7.43 12.06
CA LEU A 470 -8.85 7.44 12.93
C LEU A 470 -9.08 6.08 13.60
N VAL A 471 -8.70 4.99 12.92
CA VAL A 471 -8.70 3.64 13.47
C VAL A 471 -7.72 3.53 14.65
N LEU A 472 -6.50 4.06 14.51
CA LEU A 472 -5.43 3.97 15.51
C LEU A 472 -5.50 5.06 16.59
N ARG A 473 -6.10 6.22 16.29
CA ARG A 473 -6.21 7.36 17.20
C ARG A 473 -7.06 6.99 18.40
N GLY A 474 -6.61 7.41 19.59
CA GLY A 474 -7.33 7.16 20.84
C GLY A 474 -7.26 5.71 21.33
N GLN A 475 -6.61 4.80 20.60
CA GLN A 475 -6.23 3.51 21.15
C GLN A 475 -5.06 3.72 22.10
N GLY A 476 -5.32 3.64 23.41
CA GLY A 476 -4.24 3.58 24.38
C GLY A 476 -3.33 2.37 24.13
N ASP A 477 -2.12 2.45 24.64
CA ASP A 477 -1.15 1.34 24.59
C ASP A 477 -0.72 0.88 25.99
N THR A 478 -1.61 1.04 26.97
CA THR A 478 -1.40 0.48 28.30
C THR A 478 -1.49 -1.05 28.26
N GLU A 479 -0.95 -1.71 29.28
CA GLU A 479 -1.08 -3.17 29.41
C GLU A 479 -2.55 -3.62 29.42
N ALA A 480 -3.44 -2.82 30.04
CA ALA A 480 -4.88 -3.03 30.02
C ALA A 480 -5.47 -2.94 28.60
N ASP A 481 -5.02 -1.97 27.79
CA ASP A 481 -5.44 -1.86 26.38
C ASP A 481 -5.00 -3.06 25.55
N ARG A 482 -3.75 -3.52 25.73
CA ARG A 482 -3.21 -4.71 25.06
C ARG A 482 -3.96 -5.98 25.49
N SER A 483 -4.28 -6.11 26.78
CA SER A 483 -5.07 -7.23 27.30
C SER A 483 -6.48 -7.24 26.73
N ARG A 484 -7.19 -6.10 26.73
CA ARG A 484 -8.51 -5.94 26.10
C ARG A 484 -8.49 -6.36 24.62
N ARG A 485 -7.51 -5.87 23.85
CA ARG A 485 -7.35 -6.22 22.43
C ARG A 485 -7.21 -7.72 22.23
N ARG A 486 -6.32 -8.37 23.01
CA ARG A 486 -6.12 -9.83 22.95
C ARG A 486 -7.40 -10.60 23.24
N ILE A 487 -8.12 -10.23 24.28
CA ILE A 487 -9.40 -10.86 24.64
C ILE A 487 -10.42 -10.71 23.51
N ASN A 488 -10.60 -9.51 22.98
CA ASN A 488 -11.56 -9.26 21.91
C ASN A 488 -11.21 -10.03 20.63
N VAL A 489 -9.93 -10.03 20.22
CA VAL A 489 -9.47 -10.80 19.06
C VAL A 489 -9.71 -12.29 19.27
N PHE A 490 -9.40 -12.81 20.46
CA PHE A 490 -9.67 -14.22 20.79
C PHE A 490 -11.16 -14.57 20.70
N LEU A 491 -12.05 -13.74 21.24
CA LEU A 491 -13.50 -13.93 21.12
C LEU A 491 -13.97 -13.96 19.65
N LEU A 492 -13.40 -13.10 18.80
CA LEU A 492 -13.73 -13.08 17.37
C LEU A 492 -13.16 -14.28 16.62
N LEU A 493 -11.97 -14.78 17.00
CA LEU A 493 -11.39 -15.97 16.40
C LEU A 493 -12.25 -17.21 16.70
N LEU A 494 -12.78 -17.35 17.92
CA LEU A 494 -13.73 -18.42 18.26
C LEU A 494 -15.01 -18.32 17.42
N LEU A 495 -15.53 -17.11 17.22
CA LEU A 495 -16.70 -16.88 16.39
C LEU A 495 -16.43 -17.19 14.91
N ALA A 496 -15.25 -16.78 14.40
CA ALA A 496 -14.82 -17.06 13.04
C ALA A 496 -14.63 -18.57 12.81
N GLU A 497 -14.07 -19.28 13.78
CA GLU A 497 -13.93 -20.73 13.75
C GLU A 497 -15.31 -21.41 13.69
N ALA A 498 -16.26 -21.00 14.53
CA ALA A 498 -17.63 -21.50 14.49
C ALA A 498 -18.28 -21.25 13.11
N ALA A 499 -18.06 -20.08 12.53
CA ALA A 499 -18.59 -19.73 11.21
C ALA A 499 -17.96 -20.56 10.09
N ILE A 500 -16.65 -20.78 10.11
CA ILE A 500 -15.95 -21.62 9.12
C ILE A 500 -16.38 -23.08 9.25
N ILE A 501 -16.53 -23.60 10.48
CA ILE A 501 -17.04 -24.95 10.71
C ILE A 501 -18.46 -25.07 10.16
N GLY A 502 -19.36 -24.14 10.50
CA GLY A 502 -20.71 -24.11 9.93
C GLY A 502 -20.69 -24.06 8.41
N PHE A 503 -19.86 -23.19 7.83
CA PHE A 503 -19.73 -23.00 6.38
C PHE A 503 -19.30 -24.28 5.66
N PHE A 504 -18.40 -25.03 6.29
CA PHE A 504 -17.96 -26.33 5.81
C PHE A 504 -19.06 -27.39 5.93
N LEU A 505 -19.73 -27.46 7.09
CA LEU A 505 -20.81 -28.42 7.35
C LEU A 505 -22.01 -28.21 6.42
N ASP A 506 -22.30 -26.97 6.07
CA ASP A 506 -23.37 -26.60 5.12
C ASP A 506 -22.96 -26.85 3.65
N GLY A 507 -21.72 -27.30 3.40
CA GLY A 507 -21.25 -27.68 2.06
C GLY A 507 -20.88 -26.52 1.15
N TYR A 508 -20.64 -25.32 1.70
CA TYR A 508 -20.41 -24.11 0.91
C TYR A 508 -18.97 -23.91 0.43
N LEU A 509 -18.00 -24.73 0.87
CA LEU A 509 -16.57 -24.54 0.60
C LEU A 509 -16.22 -24.37 -0.89
N MET A 510 -17.00 -24.97 -1.80
CA MET A 510 -16.77 -24.93 -3.25
C MET A 510 -17.88 -24.18 -4.02
N SER A 511 -18.73 -23.42 -3.33
CA SER A 511 -19.88 -22.73 -3.93
C SER A 511 -19.47 -21.54 -4.80
N SER A 512 -18.70 -20.60 -4.26
CA SER A 512 -18.27 -19.39 -4.96
C SER A 512 -16.92 -18.90 -4.45
N PHE A 513 -15.93 -18.83 -5.34
CA PHE A 513 -14.61 -18.26 -5.02
C PHE A 513 -14.74 -16.80 -4.53
N LEU A 514 -15.58 -16.00 -5.19
CA LEU A 514 -15.79 -14.60 -4.81
C LEU A 514 -16.43 -14.49 -3.43
N PHE A 515 -17.43 -15.31 -3.11
CA PHE A 515 -18.02 -15.30 -1.77
C PHE A 515 -16.99 -15.71 -0.72
N ASN A 516 -16.25 -16.80 -0.95
CA ASN A 516 -15.23 -17.31 -0.01
C ASN A 516 -14.16 -16.26 0.30
N LEU A 517 -13.64 -15.58 -0.74
CA LEU A 517 -12.65 -14.52 -0.57
C LEU A 517 -13.22 -13.35 0.24
N ASN A 518 -14.44 -12.90 -0.06
CA ASN A 518 -15.07 -11.79 0.64
C ASN A 518 -15.48 -12.16 2.07
N PHE A 519 -15.82 -13.43 2.34
CA PHE A 519 -16.09 -13.93 3.68
C PHE A 519 -14.83 -13.87 4.56
N LEU A 520 -13.66 -14.26 4.03
CA LEU A 520 -12.38 -14.09 4.72
C LEU A 520 -12.05 -12.61 4.98
N VAL A 521 -12.33 -11.74 4.02
CA VAL A 521 -12.16 -10.28 4.19
C VAL A 521 -13.08 -9.76 5.30
N ALA A 522 -14.35 -10.20 5.34
CA ALA A 522 -15.30 -9.81 6.37
C ALA A 522 -14.83 -10.25 7.77
N ILE A 523 -14.27 -11.46 7.91
CA ILE A 523 -13.65 -11.93 9.16
C ILE A 523 -12.49 -11.01 9.57
N ALA A 524 -11.59 -10.66 8.64
CA ALA A 524 -10.46 -9.78 8.94
C ALA A 524 -10.92 -8.38 9.39
N VAL A 525 -11.92 -7.81 8.71
CA VAL A 525 -12.53 -6.53 9.09
C VAL A 525 -13.20 -6.60 10.45
N ALA A 526 -13.93 -7.68 10.75
CA ALA A 526 -14.56 -7.90 12.05
C ALA A 526 -13.54 -8.00 13.19
N ILE A 527 -12.41 -8.67 12.98
CA ILE A 527 -11.31 -8.76 13.95
C ILE A 527 -10.73 -7.36 14.23
N LEU A 528 -10.48 -6.57 13.18
CA LEU A 528 -9.98 -5.19 13.33
C LEU A 528 -10.98 -4.29 14.07
N ALA A 529 -12.27 -4.40 13.74
CA ALA A 529 -13.34 -3.69 14.44
C ALA A 529 -13.40 -4.08 15.92
N ALA A 530 -13.38 -5.38 16.22
CA ALA A 530 -13.44 -5.90 17.57
C ALA A 530 -12.27 -5.46 18.45
N ALA A 531 -11.05 -5.38 17.89
CA ALA A 531 -9.88 -4.89 18.62
C ALA A 531 -10.07 -3.46 19.18
N ARG A 532 -10.92 -2.64 18.55
CA ARG A 532 -11.22 -1.26 18.98
C ARG A 532 -12.34 -1.17 20.01
N MET A 533 -13.20 -2.18 20.08
CA MET A 533 -14.38 -2.14 20.93
C MET A 533 -14.02 -2.33 22.41
N LYS A 534 -14.83 -1.77 23.30
CA LYS A 534 -14.83 -2.19 24.71
C LYS A 534 -15.33 -3.64 24.76
N THR A 535 -14.69 -4.52 25.53
CA THR A 535 -15.07 -5.95 25.60
C THR A 535 -16.55 -6.15 25.95
N ARG A 536 -17.08 -5.35 26.89
CA ARG A 536 -18.51 -5.36 27.23
C ARG A 536 -19.42 -5.04 26.02
N HIS A 537 -19.00 -4.12 25.15
CA HIS A 537 -19.79 -3.71 23.99
C HIS A 537 -19.72 -4.76 22.89
N LEU A 538 -18.54 -5.37 22.71
CA LEU A 538 -18.39 -6.49 21.79
C LEU A 538 -19.25 -7.69 22.21
N LEU A 539 -19.22 -8.08 23.48
CA LEU A 539 -20.07 -9.18 23.99
C LEU A 539 -21.55 -8.87 23.83
N ALA A 540 -21.99 -7.65 24.15
CA ALA A 540 -23.37 -7.23 23.94
C ALA A 540 -23.76 -7.28 22.46
N LEU A 541 -22.88 -6.87 21.55
CA LEU A 541 -23.12 -6.95 20.10
C LEU A 541 -23.24 -8.40 19.63
N ILE A 542 -22.32 -9.28 20.06
CA ILE A 542 -22.35 -10.71 19.71
C ILE A 542 -23.66 -11.36 20.18
N LEU A 543 -24.00 -11.19 21.46
CA LEU A 543 -25.18 -11.81 22.05
C LEU A 543 -26.49 -11.25 21.46
N SER A 544 -26.56 -9.94 21.27
CA SER A 544 -27.75 -9.28 20.69
C SER A 544 -27.92 -9.69 19.23
N THR A 545 -26.84 -9.79 18.46
CA THR A 545 -26.90 -10.25 17.07
C THR A 545 -27.39 -11.69 17.00
N ALA A 546 -26.80 -12.60 17.77
CA ALA A 546 -27.21 -14.00 17.77
C ALA A 546 -28.71 -14.13 18.12
N ALA A 547 -29.19 -13.40 19.14
CA ALA A 547 -30.60 -13.42 19.53
C ALA A 547 -31.54 -12.91 18.44
N VAL A 548 -31.23 -11.77 17.82
CA VAL A 548 -32.07 -11.19 16.75
C VAL A 548 -32.05 -12.08 15.51
N MET A 549 -30.87 -12.58 15.10
CA MET A 549 -30.72 -13.36 13.87
C MET A 549 -31.34 -14.74 13.96
N ILE A 550 -31.29 -15.41 15.12
CA ILE A 550 -32.01 -16.68 15.31
C ILE A 550 -33.52 -16.49 15.08
N VAL A 551 -34.11 -15.39 15.55
CA VAL A 551 -35.54 -15.12 15.38
C VAL A 551 -35.86 -14.74 13.93
N VAL A 552 -35.10 -13.80 13.36
CA VAL A 552 -35.31 -13.30 11.99
C VAL A 552 -35.19 -14.44 11.00
N GLU A 553 -34.07 -15.16 11.01
CA GLU A 553 -33.79 -16.21 10.03
C GLU A 553 -34.76 -17.39 10.15
N ARG A 554 -35.18 -17.73 11.38
CA ARG A 554 -36.16 -18.78 11.58
C ARG A 554 -37.52 -18.42 10.99
N ILE A 555 -37.98 -17.19 11.17
CA ILE A 555 -39.27 -16.73 10.63
C ILE A 555 -39.21 -16.60 9.10
N LEU A 556 -38.10 -16.09 8.55
CA LEU A 556 -37.93 -15.95 7.11
C LEU A 556 -37.86 -17.30 6.40
N THR A 557 -37.13 -18.28 6.96
CA THR A 557 -37.04 -19.64 6.41
C THR A 557 -38.35 -20.40 6.56
N SER A 558 -39.02 -20.33 7.71
CA SER A 558 -40.31 -21.00 7.92
C SER A 558 -41.44 -20.44 7.04
N SER A 559 -41.35 -19.16 6.68
CA SER A 559 -42.30 -18.49 5.78
C SER A 559 -41.93 -18.63 4.31
N GLY A 560 -40.84 -19.34 4.00
CA GLY A 560 -40.35 -19.53 2.65
C GLY A 560 -39.95 -18.24 1.95
N ILE A 561 -39.47 -17.22 2.67
CA ILE A 561 -38.95 -15.99 2.06
C ILE A 561 -37.49 -16.19 1.60
N VAL A 562 -36.71 -16.89 2.42
CA VAL A 562 -35.31 -17.24 2.16
C VAL A 562 -35.18 -18.76 2.25
N ASP A 563 -34.48 -19.36 1.28
CA ASP A 563 -34.13 -20.77 1.30
C ASP A 563 -32.61 -20.94 1.27
N TYR A 564 -32.06 -21.63 2.28
CA TYR A 564 -30.64 -21.91 2.41
C TYR A 564 -30.33 -23.27 1.81
N LYS A 565 -29.32 -23.33 0.95
CA LYS A 565 -28.94 -24.58 0.30
C LYS A 565 -28.45 -25.59 1.32
N GLY A 566 -29.22 -26.65 1.54
CA GLY A 566 -28.86 -27.78 2.40
C GLY A 566 -29.35 -27.70 3.84
N SER A 567 -30.17 -26.72 4.22
CA SER A 567 -30.73 -26.61 5.58
C SER A 567 -32.18 -26.10 5.60
N LEU A 568 -32.99 -26.65 6.51
CA LEU A 568 -34.38 -26.22 6.76
C LEU A 568 -34.51 -25.11 7.82
N GLY A 569 -33.40 -24.45 8.21
CA GLY A 569 -33.41 -23.39 9.22
C GLY A 569 -32.04 -22.73 9.46
N PRO A 570 -31.94 -21.78 10.42
CA PRO A 570 -30.72 -21.05 10.69
C PRO A 570 -29.61 -21.98 11.18
N THR A 571 -28.55 -22.13 10.39
CA THR A 571 -27.40 -22.97 10.70
C THR A 571 -26.41 -22.25 11.61
N LEU A 572 -25.39 -23.00 12.09
CA LEU A 572 -24.27 -22.41 12.81
C LEU A 572 -23.60 -21.30 11.99
N PHE A 573 -23.43 -21.52 10.67
CA PHE A 573 -22.86 -20.53 9.76
C PHE A 573 -23.72 -19.26 9.68
N VAL A 574 -25.03 -19.40 9.50
CA VAL A 574 -25.92 -18.23 9.35
C VAL A 574 -25.81 -17.34 10.58
N VAL A 575 -25.92 -17.90 11.79
CA VAL A 575 -25.90 -17.10 13.03
C VAL A 575 -24.52 -16.48 13.29
N SER A 576 -23.45 -17.26 13.17
CA SER A 576 -22.09 -16.78 13.44
C SER A 576 -21.56 -15.86 12.33
N GLY A 577 -21.91 -16.12 11.07
CA GLY A 577 -21.64 -15.29 9.90
C GLY A 577 -22.31 -13.92 9.99
N TRP A 578 -23.60 -13.87 10.33
CA TRP A 578 -24.29 -12.61 10.61
C TRP A 578 -23.65 -11.85 11.78
N THR A 579 -23.19 -12.57 12.80
CA THR A 579 -22.51 -11.94 13.95
C THR A 579 -21.19 -11.30 13.54
N LEU A 580 -20.38 -11.96 12.72
CA LEU A 580 -19.16 -11.39 12.14
C LEU A 580 -19.48 -10.15 11.27
N LEU A 581 -20.50 -10.26 10.43
CA LEU A 581 -20.95 -9.16 9.57
C LEU A 581 -21.42 -7.96 10.40
N MET A 582 -22.17 -8.17 11.49
CA MET A 582 -22.60 -7.09 12.37
C MET A 582 -21.43 -6.44 13.11
N VAL A 583 -20.43 -7.21 13.56
CA VAL A 583 -19.20 -6.62 14.12
C VAL A 583 -18.48 -5.73 13.11
N ALA A 584 -18.39 -6.16 11.84
CA ALA A 584 -17.83 -5.35 10.76
C ALA A 584 -18.67 -4.09 10.48
N ILE A 585 -20.00 -4.23 10.35
CA ILE A 585 -20.94 -3.12 10.11
C ILE A 585 -20.80 -2.06 11.20
N TYR A 586 -20.85 -2.43 12.48
CA TYR A 586 -20.75 -1.48 13.59
C TYR A 586 -19.37 -0.82 13.66
N GLY A 587 -18.30 -1.57 13.40
CA GLY A 587 -16.94 -1.05 13.37
C GLY A 587 -16.73 -0.01 12.26
N ILE A 588 -17.26 -0.27 11.06
CA ILE A 588 -17.19 0.65 9.92
C ILE A 588 -18.14 1.84 10.13
N SER A 589 -19.32 1.62 10.71
CA SER A 589 -20.27 2.70 11.03
C SER A 589 -19.68 3.73 11.99
N ASP A 590 -18.89 3.29 12.98
CA ASP A 590 -18.17 4.22 13.86
C ASP A 590 -17.14 5.08 13.10
N LEU A 591 -16.42 4.48 12.14
CA LEU A 591 -15.49 5.22 11.29
C LEU A 591 -16.21 6.27 10.42
N PHE A 592 -17.33 5.88 9.81
CA PHE A 592 -18.15 6.79 8.99
C PHE A 592 -18.75 7.92 9.83
N ARG A 593 -19.20 7.63 11.07
CA ARG A 593 -19.65 8.66 12.00
C ARG A 593 -18.58 9.73 12.24
N LEU A 594 -17.34 9.31 12.52
CA LEU A 594 -16.23 10.25 12.74
C LEU A 594 -15.95 11.12 11.51
N TRP A 595 -16.10 10.57 10.31
CA TRP A 595 -15.98 11.35 9.07
C TRP A 595 -17.11 12.35 8.90
N PHE A 596 -18.36 11.92 9.13
CA PHE A 596 -19.52 12.80 9.02
C PHE A 596 -19.44 13.97 10.01
N GLU A 597 -18.96 13.72 11.23
CA GLU A 597 -18.70 14.75 12.24
C GLU A 597 -17.57 15.70 11.81
N ARG A 598 -16.44 15.19 11.29
CA ARG A 598 -15.32 16.02 10.80
C ARG A 598 -15.72 16.90 9.61
N LEU A 599 -16.66 16.45 8.79
CA LEU A 599 -17.17 17.17 7.62
C LEU A 599 -18.34 18.10 7.94
N HIS A 600 -18.80 18.15 9.20
CA HIS A 600 -19.93 18.99 9.63
C HIS A 600 -21.22 18.75 8.81
N LEU A 601 -21.42 17.52 8.29
CA LEU A 601 -22.50 17.22 7.34
C LEU A 601 -23.91 17.38 7.94
N PHE A 602 -24.05 17.16 9.25
CA PHE A 602 -25.36 17.06 9.90
C PHE A 602 -25.58 18.10 11.01
N ASP A 603 -24.69 19.08 11.19
CA ASP A 603 -24.74 20.08 12.27
C ASP A 603 -26.08 20.84 12.34
N ARG A 604 -26.75 21.02 11.19
CA ARG A 604 -28.06 21.69 11.10
C ARG A 604 -29.26 20.75 11.19
N LEU A 605 -29.04 19.44 11.21
CA LEU A 605 -30.07 18.40 11.14
C LEU A 605 -30.20 17.59 12.43
N ASP A 606 -29.54 18.00 13.52
CA ASP A 606 -29.54 17.31 14.82
C ASP A 606 -30.93 17.07 15.44
N ARG A 607 -31.96 17.81 15.01
CA ARG A 607 -33.36 17.60 15.44
C ARG A 607 -34.05 16.44 14.71
N TRP A 608 -33.50 16.00 13.59
CA TRP A 608 -34.03 14.95 12.71
C TRP A 608 -33.29 13.62 12.89
N ARG A 609 -32.86 13.31 14.12
CA ARG A 609 -32.11 12.09 14.46
C ARG A 609 -32.68 10.80 13.87
N PRO A 610 -33.99 10.51 13.94
CA PRO A 610 -34.53 9.24 13.44
C PRO A 610 -34.67 9.22 11.91
N LEU A 611 -34.50 10.35 11.21
CA LEU A 611 -34.80 10.49 9.79
C LEU A 611 -34.08 9.44 8.90
N PRO A 612 -32.78 9.17 9.07
CA PRO A 612 -32.10 8.17 8.23
C PRO A 612 -32.72 6.77 8.36
N PHE A 613 -33.07 6.37 9.59
CA PHE A 613 -33.68 5.07 9.85
C PHE A 613 -35.14 5.02 9.37
N ALA A 614 -35.91 6.07 9.64
CA ALA A 614 -37.29 6.18 9.17
C ALA A 614 -37.38 6.13 7.64
N ALA A 615 -36.45 6.78 6.94
CA ALA A 615 -36.33 6.69 5.50
C ALA A 615 -36.04 5.24 5.04
N ALA A 616 -35.07 4.56 5.65
CA ALA A 616 -34.78 3.16 5.34
C ALA A 616 -35.99 2.24 5.58
N ALA A 617 -36.72 2.41 6.68
CA ALA A 617 -37.92 1.64 6.98
C ALA A 617 -39.05 1.91 5.95
N ALA A 618 -39.22 3.15 5.50
CA ALA A 618 -40.18 3.50 4.46
C ALA A 618 -39.81 2.89 3.10
N VAL A 619 -38.53 2.94 2.72
CA VAL A 619 -38.04 2.32 1.47
C VAL A 619 -38.18 0.79 1.56
N PHE A 620 -37.84 0.17 2.69
CA PHE A 620 -38.08 -1.25 2.94
C PHE A 620 -39.55 -1.63 2.71
N ALA A 621 -40.48 -0.94 3.37
CA ALA A 621 -41.91 -1.25 3.26
C ALA A 621 -42.42 -1.06 1.81
N THR A 622 -41.90 -0.05 1.12
CA THR A 622 -42.25 0.22 -0.29
C THR A 622 -41.80 -0.92 -1.19
N PHE A 623 -40.53 -1.35 -1.11
CA PHE A 623 -40.03 -2.44 -1.94
C PHE A 623 -40.60 -3.80 -1.53
N PHE A 624 -40.84 -4.04 -0.25
CA PHE A 624 -41.53 -5.24 0.22
C PHE A 624 -42.92 -5.40 -0.40
N TYR A 625 -43.64 -4.28 -0.58
CA TYR A 625 -44.91 -4.25 -1.29
C TYR A 625 -44.74 -4.39 -2.81
N LEU A 626 -43.86 -3.59 -3.43
CA LEU A 626 -43.66 -3.56 -4.88
C LEU A 626 -43.11 -4.86 -5.46
N GLU A 627 -42.25 -5.56 -4.71
CA GLU A 627 -41.67 -6.86 -5.08
C GLU A 627 -42.63 -8.04 -4.80
N GLY A 628 -43.83 -7.75 -4.29
CA GLY A 628 -44.90 -8.75 -4.14
C GLY A 628 -44.77 -9.64 -2.91
N TYR A 629 -43.93 -9.30 -1.93
CA TYR A 629 -43.75 -10.09 -0.72
C TYR A 629 -44.90 -9.94 0.29
N PHE A 630 -45.67 -8.84 0.23
CA PHE A 630 -46.76 -8.58 1.18
C PHE A 630 -47.81 -9.71 1.27
N PRO A 631 -48.29 -10.34 0.19
CA PRO A 631 -49.23 -11.47 0.26
C PRO A 631 -48.60 -12.79 0.73
N LEU A 632 -47.28 -12.97 0.56
CA LEU A 632 -46.53 -14.12 1.09
C LEU A 632 -46.14 -13.93 2.55
N ALA A 633 -46.04 -12.67 3.00
CA ALA A 633 -45.73 -12.29 4.36
C ALA A 633 -46.89 -12.67 5.27
N GLY A 634 -46.80 -13.86 5.88
CA GLY A 634 -47.69 -14.24 6.95
C GLY A 634 -47.66 -13.24 8.12
N GLY A 635 -48.60 -13.38 9.06
CA GLY A 635 -48.68 -12.50 10.23
C GLY A 635 -47.38 -12.45 11.04
N ASP A 636 -46.60 -13.54 11.04
CA ASP A 636 -45.33 -13.63 11.75
C ASP A 636 -44.23 -12.74 11.13
N VAL A 637 -44.14 -12.69 9.78
CA VAL A 637 -43.15 -11.85 9.08
C VAL A 637 -43.49 -10.37 9.24
N LEU A 638 -44.77 -10.02 9.07
CA LEU A 638 -45.24 -8.64 9.24
C LEU A 638 -45.07 -8.17 10.69
N GLY A 639 -45.41 -9.04 11.65
CA GLY A 639 -45.24 -8.78 13.08
C GLY A 639 -43.77 -8.62 13.47
N LEU A 640 -42.89 -9.47 12.93
CA LEU A 640 -41.44 -9.37 13.11
C LEU A 640 -40.91 -8.01 12.66
N TYR A 641 -41.07 -7.65 11.38
CA TYR A 641 -40.48 -6.41 10.88
C TYR A 641 -41.14 -5.16 11.47
N ALA A 642 -42.44 -5.19 11.80
CA ALA A 642 -43.07 -4.10 12.54
C ALA A 642 -42.42 -3.90 13.92
N ALA A 643 -42.12 -4.98 14.65
CA ALA A 643 -41.43 -4.93 15.93
C ALA A 643 -39.99 -4.42 15.78
N LEU A 644 -39.23 -4.91 14.79
CA LEU A 644 -37.84 -4.46 14.55
C LEU A 644 -37.79 -2.98 14.16
N ILE A 645 -38.70 -2.51 13.31
CA ILE A 645 -38.81 -1.09 12.91
C ILE A 645 -39.15 -0.23 14.14
N LEU A 646 -40.10 -0.66 14.98
CA LEU A 646 -40.44 0.08 16.19
C LEU A 646 -39.24 0.20 17.14
N LEU A 647 -38.54 -0.91 17.38
CA LEU A 647 -37.34 -0.96 18.20
C LEU A 647 -36.23 -0.04 17.64
N GLY A 648 -35.98 -0.09 16.33
CA GLY A 648 -35.00 0.75 15.66
C GLY A 648 -35.36 2.24 15.70
N LEU A 649 -36.63 2.60 15.56
CA LEU A 649 -37.09 4.00 15.69
C LEU A 649 -36.84 4.52 17.11
N LEU A 650 -37.18 3.74 18.13
CA LEU A 650 -36.99 4.12 19.54
C LEU A 650 -35.52 4.36 19.89
N THR A 651 -34.60 3.56 19.35
CA THR A 651 -33.17 3.75 19.59
C THR A 651 -32.53 4.81 18.72
N SER A 652 -33.03 5.02 17.50
CA SER A 652 -32.55 6.10 16.63
C SER A 652 -32.77 7.49 17.25
N LEU A 653 -33.75 7.65 18.14
CA LEU A 653 -33.95 8.89 18.91
C LEU A 653 -32.82 9.17 19.92
N ARG A 654 -32.15 8.12 20.40
CA ARG A 654 -31.09 8.21 21.43
C ARG A 654 -29.70 8.44 20.84
N ALA A 655 -29.47 8.01 19.60
CA ALA A 655 -28.21 8.19 18.90
C ALA A 655 -28.14 9.54 18.14
N THR A 656 -26.94 9.94 17.74
CA THR A 656 -26.75 11.11 16.86
C THR A 656 -27.25 10.79 15.45
N ILE A 657 -27.65 11.83 14.69
CA ILE A 657 -28.04 11.66 13.30
C ILE A 657 -26.88 11.11 12.45
N ALA A 658 -25.63 11.50 12.76
CA ALA A 658 -24.43 10.98 12.10
C ALA A 658 -24.27 9.47 12.32
N TRP A 659 -24.50 8.97 13.54
CA TRP A 659 -24.47 7.53 13.81
C TRP A 659 -25.59 6.78 13.07
N ASN A 660 -26.83 7.29 13.12
CA ASN A 660 -27.95 6.64 12.45
C ASN A 660 -27.76 6.60 10.92
N ALA A 661 -27.25 7.68 10.34
CA ALA A 661 -26.92 7.73 8.92
C ALA A 661 -25.80 6.74 8.56
N ALA A 662 -24.72 6.69 9.36
CA ALA A 662 -23.62 5.77 9.15
C ALA A 662 -24.08 4.31 9.25
N LEU A 663 -24.84 3.96 10.29
CA LEU A 663 -25.35 2.61 10.49
C LEU A 663 -26.23 2.15 9.32
N VAL A 664 -27.17 3.00 8.86
CA VAL A 664 -28.03 2.67 7.71
C VAL A 664 -27.20 2.47 6.44
N VAL A 665 -26.33 3.43 6.10
CA VAL A 665 -25.55 3.39 4.86
C VAL A 665 -24.63 2.16 4.83
N VAL A 666 -23.91 1.90 5.91
CA VAL A 666 -22.96 0.79 6.00
C VAL A 666 -23.70 -0.56 6.02
N SER A 667 -24.83 -0.65 6.73
CA SER A 667 -25.64 -1.88 6.75
C SER A 667 -26.19 -2.23 5.37
N VAL A 668 -26.75 -1.27 4.63
CA VAL A 668 -27.27 -1.52 3.28
C VAL A 668 -26.13 -1.89 2.33
N ALA A 669 -25.00 -1.18 2.40
CA ALA A 669 -23.87 -1.42 1.51
C ALA A 669 -23.21 -2.80 1.75
N LEU A 670 -22.82 -3.11 2.99
CA LEU A 670 -22.14 -4.36 3.30
C LEU A 670 -23.10 -5.55 3.31
N GLY A 671 -24.29 -5.37 3.88
CA GLY A 671 -25.35 -6.37 3.88
C GLY A 671 -25.78 -6.73 2.48
N GLY A 672 -26.19 -5.73 1.68
CA GLY A 672 -26.61 -5.94 0.31
C GLY A 672 -25.51 -6.56 -0.58
N TYR A 673 -24.24 -6.20 -0.36
CA TYR A 673 -23.14 -6.82 -1.08
C TYR A 673 -22.92 -8.30 -0.70
N MET A 674 -22.99 -8.64 0.59
CA MET A 674 -22.88 -10.03 1.05
C MET A 674 -24.07 -10.88 0.59
N GLU A 675 -25.28 -10.33 0.63
CA GLU A 675 -26.50 -10.96 0.10
C GLU A 675 -26.37 -11.21 -1.41
N LEU A 676 -25.87 -10.23 -2.17
CA LEU A 676 -25.64 -10.38 -3.61
C LEU A 676 -24.64 -11.50 -3.92
N LEU A 677 -23.52 -11.55 -3.20
CA LEU A 677 -22.51 -12.59 -3.41
C LEU A 677 -23.01 -13.97 -2.99
N GLY A 678 -23.77 -14.06 -1.90
CA GLY A 678 -24.32 -15.32 -1.41
C GLY A 678 -25.37 -15.88 -2.35
N HIS A 679 -26.29 -15.02 -2.79
CA HIS A 679 -27.31 -15.38 -3.78
C HIS A 679 -26.69 -15.76 -5.13
N SER A 680 -25.79 -14.93 -5.69
CA SER A 680 -25.12 -15.24 -6.97
C SER A 680 -24.20 -16.47 -6.90
N GLY A 681 -23.66 -16.77 -5.71
CA GLY A 681 -22.91 -17.99 -5.44
C GLY A 681 -23.79 -19.24 -5.24
N GLY A 682 -25.11 -19.08 -5.20
CA GLY A 682 -26.06 -20.17 -4.97
C GLY A 682 -26.02 -20.74 -3.55
N LEU A 683 -25.65 -19.94 -2.56
CA LEU A 683 -25.66 -20.33 -1.14
C LEU A 683 -27.09 -20.24 -0.57
N TRP A 684 -27.86 -19.24 -1.01
CA TRP A 684 -29.27 -19.07 -0.68
C TRP A 684 -30.07 -18.45 -1.83
N SER A 685 -31.39 -18.62 -1.79
CA SER A 685 -32.32 -18.12 -2.82
C SER A 685 -33.58 -17.51 -2.20
N TYR A 686 -34.35 -16.79 -3.02
CA TYR A 686 -35.56 -16.08 -2.60
C TYR A 686 -36.75 -16.48 -3.47
N SER A 687 -37.94 -16.53 -2.90
CA SER A 687 -39.08 -17.24 -3.50
C SER A 687 -39.85 -16.51 -4.60
N LEU A 688 -39.61 -15.21 -4.84
CA LEU A 688 -40.35 -14.42 -5.83
C LEU A 688 -39.52 -13.94 -7.02
N THR A 689 -38.21 -13.90 -6.88
CA THR A 689 -37.31 -13.28 -7.87
C THR A 689 -36.13 -14.18 -8.16
N GLU A 690 -35.75 -14.25 -9.43
CA GLU A 690 -34.51 -14.93 -9.85
C GLU A 690 -33.25 -14.18 -9.39
N GLY A 691 -33.40 -12.92 -8.96
CA GLY A 691 -32.33 -12.05 -8.42
C GLY A 691 -32.58 -11.67 -6.95
N LEU A 692 -31.63 -10.91 -6.37
CA LEU A 692 -31.69 -10.40 -4.99
C LEU A 692 -32.81 -9.35 -4.82
N PRO A 693 -33.81 -9.57 -3.94
CA PRO A 693 -34.81 -8.57 -3.61
C PRO A 693 -34.19 -7.33 -2.95
N ILE A 694 -34.61 -6.15 -3.38
CA ILE A 694 -34.13 -4.88 -2.83
C ILE A 694 -34.52 -4.77 -1.37
N PHE A 695 -35.71 -5.24 -0.97
CA PHE A 695 -36.12 -5.17 0.44
C PHE A 695 -35.15 -5.94 1.37
N MET A 696 -34.56 -7.05 0.92
CA MET A 696 -33.58 -7.82 1.72
C MET A 696 -32.30 -7.03 1.98
N THR A 697 -31.84 -6.24 1.01
CA THR A 697 -30.67 -5.36 1.21
C THR A 697 -30.94 -4.30 2.28
N ILE A 698 -32.17 -3.76 2.31
CA ILE A 698 -32.58 -2.76 3.29
C ILE A 698 -32.88 -3.40 4.65
N ALA A 699 -33.34 -4.65 4.65
CA ALA A 699 -33.60 -5.43 5.86
C ALA A 699 -32.37 -5.50 6.77
N THR A 700 -31.16 -5.52 6.21
CA THR A 700 -29.92 -5.50 7.00
C THR A 700 -29.82 -4.27 7.89
N ALA A 701 -30.27 -3.10 7.44
CA ALA A 701 -30.28 -1.87 8.26
C ALA A 701 -31.32 -1.94 9.39
N ILE A 702 -32.49 -2.55 9.12
CA ILE A 702 -33.51 -2.80 10.14
C ILE A 702 -32.99 -3.77 11.20
N ASN A 703 -32.37 -4.87 10.76
CA ASN A 703 -31.74 -5.87 11.63
C ASN A 703 -30.64 -5.23 12.50
N ALA A 704 -29.76 -4.43 11.90
CA ALA A 704 -28.71 -3.74 12.63
C ALA A 704 -29.26 -2.78 13.70
N ALA A 705 -30.30 -2.01 13.39
CA ALA A 705 -30.94 -1.12 14.35
C ALA A 705 -31.66 -1.89 15.48
N ALA A 706 -32.25 -3.06 15.18
CA ALA A 706 -32.83 -3.92 16.19
C ALA A 706 -31.77 -4.53 17.12
N VAL A 707 -30.62 -4.94 16.58
CA VAL A 707 -29.46 -5.37 17.39
C VAL A 707 -29.01 -4.23 18.32
N TYR A 708 -28.99 -2.99 17.83
CA TYR A 708 -28.69 -1.82 18.68
C TYR A 708 -29.72 -1.67 19.80
N ALA A 709 -30.99 -1.88 19.48
CA ALA A 709 -32.07 -1.80 20.45
C ALA A 709 -31.96 -2.86 21.55
N VAL A 710 -31.72 -4.11 21.19
CA VAL A 710 -31.56 -5.20 22.14
C VAL A 710 -30.35 -4.94 23.05
N ALA A 711 -29.21 -4.52 22.50
CA ALA A 711 -28.04 -4.16 23.29
C ALA A 711 -28.31 -2.97 24.23
N SER A 712 -29.05 -1.97 23.75
CA SER A 712 -29.43 -0.78 24.53
C SER A 712 -30.36 -1.12 25.70
N ILE A 713 -31.28 -2.08 25.51
CA ILE A 713 -32.13 -2.61 26.58
C ILE A 713 -31.28 -3.30 27.65
N ALA A 714 -30.21 -4.00 27.25
CA ALA A 714 -29.22 -4.57 28.17
C ALA A 714 -28.26 -3.53 28.78
N GLY A 715 -28.54 -2.23 28.61
CA GLY A 715 -27.76 -1.12 29.18
C GLY A 715 -26.43 -0.88 28.49
N VAL A 716 -26.28 -1.25 27.21
CA VAL A 716 -25.07 -1.04 26.41
C VAL A 716 -25.38 -0.18 25.18
N ASP A 717 -24.79 1.01 25.14
CA ASP A 717 -24.90 1.92 24.00
C ASP A 717 -23.82 1.62 22.96
N LEU A 718 -24.18 0.85 21.92
CA LEU A 718 -23.27 0.50 20.82
C LEU A 718 -22.83 1.69 19.95
N SER A 719 -23.52 2.85 20.01
CA SER A 719 -23.05 4.07 19.34
C SER A 719 -21.76 4.63 19.95
N ARG A 720 -21.39 4.16 21.15
CA ARG A 720 -20.16 4.50 21.88
C ARG A 720 -19.28 3.27 22.14
N SER A 721 -19.31 2.33 21.19
CA SER A 721 -18.67 1.02 21.32
C SER A 721 -17.14 1.05 21.38
N THR A 722 -16.48 2.06 20.80
CA THR A 722 -15.02 2.17 20.81
C THR A 722 -14.45 2.55 22.17
N ALA A 723 -13.27 1.98 22.49
CA ALA A 723 -12.59 2.18 23.76
C ALA A 723 -11.77 3.49 23.87
N GLY A 724 -11.91 4.43 22.92
CA GLY A 724 -11.17 5.68 22.94
C GLY A 724 -11.58 6.62 24.10
N LYS A 725 -10.62 7.42 24.59
CA LYS A 725 -10.90 8.57 25.48
C LYS A 725 -11.74 9.59 24.71
N ALA A 726 -13.06 9.51 24.84
CA ALA A 726 -13.95 10.60 24.50
C ALA A 726 -13.94 11.60 25.65
N GLU A 727 -12.87 12.36 25.82
CA GLU A 727 -12.84 13.59 26.62
C GLU A 727 -11.95 14.62 25.92
N ASP A 728 -12.59 15.55 25.22
CA ASP A 728 -12.05 16.88 25.03
C ASP A 728 -12.17 17.62 26.39
N PRO A 729 -11.09 18.13 27.00
CA PRO A 729 -11.16 18.84 28.29
C PRO A 729 -11.99 20.12 28.27
N SER A 730 -12.51 20.55 27.11
CA SER A 730 -13.25 21.80 26.96
C SER A 730 -14.70 21.76 27.47
N SER A 731 -15.29 20.59 27.76
CA SER A 731 -16.70 20.50 28.21
C SER A 731 -16.91 20.51 29.73
N GLY A 732 -15.85 20.72 30.51
CA GLY A 732 -15.90 20.75 31.98
C GLY A 732 -16.02 22.16 32.56
N ARG A 733 -17.12 22.89 32.27
CA ARG A 733 -17.74 23.97 33.11
C ARG A 733 -18.68 24.81 32.25
N ALA A 734 -19.97 24.48 32.28
CA ALA A 734 -21.03 25.42 31.93
C ALA A 734 -22.08 25.44 33.05
N GLY A 735 -21.62 25.78 34.26
CA GLY A 735 -22.46 26.37 35.30
C GLY A 735 -22.45 27.88 35.12
N SER A 736 -23.61 28.45 34.80
CA SER A 736 -24.00 29.87 34.94
C SER A 736 -23.03 30.96 34.42
N GLY A 737 -23.36 31.56 33.28
CA GLY A 737 -22.77 32.83 32.86
C GLY A 737 -23.22 33.29 31.48
N ARG A 738 -24.43 33.85 31.37
CA ARG A 738 -24.87 34.57 30.16
C ARG A 738 -23.95 35.77 29.92
N ARG A 739 -23.21 35.79 28.80
CA ARG A 739 -22.84 37.04 28.11
C ARG A 739 -23.01 36.84 26.60
N ARG A 740 -23.95 37.61 26.02
CA ARG A 740 -24.15 37.75 24.58
C ARG A 740 -23.00 38.57 24.01
N ALA A 741 -22.34 38.08 22.97
CA ALA A 741 -21.51 38.91 22.09
C ALA A 741 -22.41 39.61 21.05
N PRO A 742 -22.10 40.85 20.62
CA PRO A 742 -22.89 41.56 19.62
C PRO A 742 -22.55 41.07 18.20
N PRO A 743 -23.46 41.26 17.21
CA PRO A 743 -23.20 40.83 15.83
C PRO A 743 -22.15 41.72 15.15
N PRO A 744 -21.47 41.21 14.11
CA PRO A 744 -20.39 41.93 13.43
C PRO A 744 -20.96 43.08 12.60
N ALA A 745 -20.34 44.25 12.69
CA ALA A 745 -20.49 45.32 11.73
C ALA A 745 -19.33 45.24 10.72
N PHE A 746 -19.72 45.25 9.44
CA PHE A 746 -18.97 45.45 8.18
C PHE A 746 -17.45 45.30 8.15
#